data_AF-A0A257Q762-F1
#
_entry.id   AF-A0A257Q762-F1
#
_cell.length_a   1.000
_cell.length_b   1.000
_cell.length_c   1.000
_cell.angle_alpha   90.00
_cell.angle_beta   90.00
_cell.angle_gamma   90.00
#
_symmetry.space_group_name_H-M   'P 1'
#
loop_
_entity.id
_entity.type
_entity.pdbx_description
1 polymer ?
#
loop_
_entity_poly.entity_id
_entity_poly.type
_entity_poly.pdbx_seq_one_letter_code
_entity_poly.pdbx_strand_id
1 'polypeptide(L)'
;MPTIGQLPAANSVADTDEIPIFQNGQTLAATRAQILAGVQTTLSVPQNSLLGGVGPGSTAPVAINIGANLALTGNIISATAAPFEVAGLTVGTVPAPSDLVPLGQAGMNTAVTYANFLAGLSSVSGLPAGGLTATASGATVARTLANLATNAVAIEDFGAVGDGVTDDSAALLAALASGNPVRFGPKTYAVAGECDIGGTTCTMLGVPGLTQIVRPGQSHVGTSSPAAWLSISSASVFIDGIIFDANTNVTIDTYSVIIQQACTKSIITRSVFRNAKGLNNGSGLVIAASDPAITQHHLDDCEFYNNINHGVAVFASDAVSITNCRAHDNGGNGISADSEDPAFILKIRELHIVGNTCWNNQCGIIVGNFNTTNTGHLIYGNANPDVLSALITSNNCYENRGYGIYISGRNILVSGNLCANNSSIAAAGAGILCDTGYCKVSGNMISGASAFGIDCGGSIYTEVANNYINGALYGLNIGGGQYCVARDNFIQDSSAIGISVQNVESDGRGGNFNLACTGLSIVGNWITYSGEVFGIYIRDAAQNILVSDNIILANPGADLTRALSAYTDSIIIRNNLLNYTERWPVLPSVANGLYTLVVPDIADAITVVQAYAPVTSIITQQAAQLAGQIVFCKVVNAGSGYTNAAVSFSGSGTNAAAKVWLSGGAVLGIQMSNNGNGYGVGTTATITGDGTGATISVQVGLPVWQNKKTSVDCAANVIFEQANTVPFQSNWTGAPITIPAGASIDWVGYNGGWRAEHFTQNDYILPKGDGSVAIRTQSGDISLHPSGAGAVRLLSDVEPTGAVELIGRGSPLNVVAAPPGSTFRNLNGGAGATFWVKLANTDSTNWVVVA
;
A
#
# COMPACT_ATOMS: atom_id res chain seq x y z
N MET A 1 98.81 -124.56 -21.09
CA MET A 1 98.29 -123.60 -22.10
C MET A 1 98.69 -122.19 -21.66
N PRO A 2 99.11 -121.29 -22.57
CA PRO A 2 99.36 -119.89 -22.21
C PRO A 2 98.07 -119.24 -21.69
N THR A 3 98.19 -118.38 -20.66
CA THR A 3 97.08 -117.58 -20.10
C THR A 3 96.78 -116.36 -20.98
N ILE A 4 95.60 -115.75 -20.90
CA ILE A 4 95.17 -114.68 -21.83
C ILE A 4 96.11 -113.46 -21.84
N GLY A 5 96.78 -113.18 -20.72
CA GLY A 5 97.80 -112.12 -20.61
C GLY A 5 99.17 -112.48 -21.23
N GLN A 6 99.32 -113.70 -21.74
CA GLN A 6 100.52 -114.19 -22.42
C GLN A 6 100.33 -114.26 -23.95
N LEU A 7 99.18 -113.82 -24.47
CA LEU A 7 98.94 -113.64 -25.91
C LEU A 7 99.37 -112.22 -26.34
N PRO A 8 99.85 -112.02 -27.59
CA PRO A 8 100.12 -110.68 -28.12
C PRO A 8 98.87 -109.81 -28.18
N ALA A 9 99.00 -108.51 -27.89
CA ALA A 9 97.88 -107.57 -28.03
C ALA A 9 97.49 -107.41 -29.52
N ALA A 10 96.18 -107.42 -29.80
CA ALA A 10 95.66 -107.15 -31.14
C ALA A 10 95.72 -105.65 -31.46
N ASN A 11 96.24 -105.28 -32.63
CA ASN A 11 96.35 -103.88 -33.06
C ASN A 11 94.99 -103.25 -33.43
N SER A 12 93.95 -104.06 -33.65
CA SER A 12 92.58 -103.62 -33.91
C SER A 12 91.62 -104.78 -33.67
N VAL A 13 90.38 -104.48 -33.24
CA VAL A 13 89.28 -105.44 -33.13
C VAL A 13 88.09 -105.01 -33.97
N ALA A 14 87.66 -105.85 -34.91
CA ALA A 14 86.46 -105.70 -35.72
C ALA A 14 85.19 -106.18 -34.97
N ASP A 15 84.02 -105.84 -35.50
CA ASP A 15 82.73 -106.23 -34.90
C ASP A 15 82.47 -107.74 -34.93
N THR A 16 83.21 -108.49 -35.76
CA THR A 16 83.22 -109.96 -35.81
C THR A 16 84.26 -110.59 -34.91
N ASP A 17 85.17 -109.82 -34.32
CA ASP A 17 86.23 -110.40 -33.51
C ASP A 17 85.66 -110.95 -32.22
N GLU A 18 86.03 -112.20 -31.95
CA GLU A 18 85.57 -112.96 -30.81
C GLU A 18 86.44 -112.66 -29.60
N ILE A 19 85.81 -112.13 -28.56
CA ILE A 19 86.44 -111.93 -27.27
C ILE A 19 85.97 -113.05 -26.36
N PRO A 20 86.87 -113.75 -25.66
CA PRO A 20 86.47 -114.69 -24.64
C PRO A 20 85.80 -113.92 -23.51
N ILE A 21 84.53 -114.22 -23.29
CA ILE A 21 83.75 -113.75 -22.16
C ILE A 21 83.55 -114.93 -21.20
N PHE A 22 83.55 -114.66 -19.90
CA PHE A 22 83.23 -115.67 -18.90
C PHE A 22 81.80 -115.44 -18.42
N GLN A 23 80.89 -116.35 -18.75
CA GLN A 23 79.48 -116.23 -18.36
C GLN A 23 78.96 -117.60 -17.90
N ASN A 24 78.23 -117.61 -16.78
CA ASN A 24 77.63 -118.81 -16.19
C ASN A 24 78.63 -119.97 -15.94
N GLY A 25 79.84 -119.64 -15.49
CA GLY A 25 80.85 -120.63 -15.13
C GLY A 25 81.54 -121.29 -16.32
N GLN A 26 81.27 -120.84 -17.56
CA GLN A 26 81.96 -121.27 -18.77
C GLN A 26 82.60 -120.09 -19.50
N THR A 27 83.75 -120.34 -20.13
CA THR A 27 84.35 -119.42 -21.09
C THR A 27 83.67 -119.61 -22.43
N LEU A 28 83.02 -118.56 -22.93
CA LEU A 28 82.33 -118.48 -24.21
C LEU A 28 82.99 -117.41 -25.08
N ALA A 29 82.76 -117.42 -26.38
CA ALA A 29 83.15 -116.32 -27.27
C ALA A 29 81.93 -115.45 -27.56
N ALA A 30 82.09 -114.12 -27.50
CA ALA A 30 81.08 -113.15 -27.96
C ALA A 30 81.75 -112.09 -28.83
N THR A 31 81.00 -111.59 -29.82
CA THR A 31 81.52 -110.56 -30.72
C THR A 31 81.32 -109.17 -30.12
N ARG A 32 82.17 -108.20 -30.50
CA ARG A 32 82.07 -106.81 -30.03
C ARG A 32 80.70 -106.18 -30.32
N ALA A 33 80.09 -106.50 -31.47
CA ALA A 33 78.76 -106.01 -31.82
C ALA A 33 77.67 -106.44 -30.83
N GLN A 34 77.75 -107.66 -30.30
CA GLN A 34 76.77 -108.18 -29.35
C GLN A 34 76.82 -107.45 -28.00
N ILE A 35 77.98 -106.91 -27.61
CA ILE A 35 78.15 -106.14 -26.37
C ILE A 35 77.60 -104.71 -26.51
N LEU A 36 77.68 -104.11 -27.70
CA LEU A 36 77.31 -102.71 -27.94
C LEU A 36 75.82 -102.47 -28.23
N ALA A 37 75.03 -103.52 -28.47
CA ALA A 37 73.59 -103.42 -28.80
C ALA A 37 72.70 -102.83 -27.69
N GLY A 38 73.22 -102.67 -26.47
CA GLY A 38 72.47 -102.16 -25.30
C GLY A 38 72.77 -100.71 -24.88
N VAL A 39 73.54 -99.94 -25.65
CA VAL A 39 73.96 -98.58 -25.26
C VAL A 39 73.21 -97.52 -26.09
N GLN A 40 72.45 -96.64 -25.41
CA GLN A 40 71.66 -95.58 -26.04
C GLN A 40 72.55 -94.45 -26.59
N THR A 41 72.29 -94.01 -27.84
CA THR A 41 73.00 -92.89 -28.47
C THR A 41 72.41 -91.52 -28.10
N THR A 42 73.27 -90.50 -28.13
CA THR A 42 73.10 -89.11 -27.65
C THR A 42 71.79 -88.41 -28.08
N LEU A 43 71.12 -87.74 -27.13
CA LEU A 43 69.97 -86.85 -27.37
C LEU A 43 70.43 -85.41 -27.69
N SER A 44 69.94 -84.83 -28.80
CA SER A 44 70.16 -83.45 -29.22
C SER A 44 68.83 -82.68 -29.21
N VAL A 45 68.74 -81.56 -28.50
CA VAL A 45 67.51 -80.73 -28.36
C VAL A 45 67.76 -79.32 -28.92
N PRO A 46 66.85 -78.73 -29.73
CA PRO A 46 66.98 -77.37 -30.24
C PRO A 46 66.99 -76.31 -29.13
N GLN A 47 67.77 -75.24 -29.33
CA GLN A 47 67.87 -74.10 -28.41
C GLN A 47 66.49 -73.43 -28.22
N ASN A 48 66.16 -73.07 -26.97
CA ASN A 48 64.90 -72.43 -26.53
C ASN A 48 63.64 -73.33 -26.53
N SER A 49 63.78 -74.65 -26.42
CA SER A 49 62.65 -75.57 -26.21
C SER A 49 62.69 -76.24 -24.83
N LEU A 50 61.53 -76.30 -24.15
CA LEU A 50 61.38 -77.03 -22.89
C LEU A 50 60.71 -78.38 -23.16
N LEU A 51 61.33 -79.46 -22.73
CA LEU A 51 60.80 -80.81 -22.91
C LEU A 51 59.90 -81.18 -21.72
N GLY A 52 58.62 -81.43 -22.01
CA GLY A 52 57.65 -81.93 -21.05
C GLY A 52 57.39 -83.42 -21.23
N GLY A 53 57.47 -84.19 -20.15
CA GLY A 53 57.02 -85.57 -20.11
C GLY A 53 56.64 -85.96 -18.68
N VAL A 54 55.37 -86.23 -18.45
CA VAL A 54 54.86 -86.83 -17.20
C VAL A 54 54.68 -88.34 -17.42
N GLY A 55 55.65 -89.14 -16.96
CA GLY A 55 55.46 -90.58 -16.73
C GLY A 55 56.48 -91.53 -17.37
N PRO A 56 56.66 -92.75 -16.82
CA PRO A 56 57.75 -93.69 -17.13
C PRO A 56 57.60 -94.47 -18.46
N GLY A 57 57.05 -93.84 -19.50
CA GLY A 57 56.83 -94.45 -20.82
C GLY A 57 57.83 -93.97 -21.88
N SER A 58 58.23 -94.87 -22.78
CA SER A 58 59.22 -94.69 -23.86
C SER A 58 58.78 -93.78 -25.03
N THR A 59 57.90 -92.81 -24.78
CA THR A 59 57.52 -91.82 -25.80
C THR A 59 58.51 -90.66 -25.82
N ALA A 60 58.87 -90.20 -27.03
CA ALA A 60 59.75 -89.05 -27.20
C ALA A 60 59.16 -87.80 -26.48
N PRO A 61 59.99 -86.98 -25.82
CA PRO A 61 59.50 -85.81 -25.10
C PRO A 61 58.80 -84.80 -26.04
N VAL A 62 57.73 -84.17 -25.55
CA VAL A 62 56.91 -83.21 -26.30
C VAL A 62 57.28 -81.78 -25.90
N ALA A 63 57.28 -80.85 -26.87
CA ALA A 63 57.55 -79.45 -26.59
C ALA A 63 56.42 -78.82 -25.75
N ILE A 64 56.76 -78.16 -24.64
CA ILE A 64 55.83 -77.32 -23.87
C ILE A 64 55.80 -75.92 -24.48
N ASN A 65 54.62 -75.45 -24.91
CA ASN A 65 54.41 -74.04 -25.23
C ASN A 65 54.40 -73.23 -23.93
N ILE A 66 55.40 -72.37 -23.75
CA ILE A 66 55.39 -71.35 -22.71
C ILE A 66 54.48 -70.20 -23.18
N GLY A 67 53.54 -69.76 -22.34
CA GLY A 67 52.57 -68.72 -22.70
C GLY A 67 53.23 -67.38 -23.04
N ALA A 68 52.50 -66.48 -23.74
CA ALA A 68 53.04 -65.25 -24.34
C ALA A 68 53.78 -64.30 -23.38
N ASN A 69 53.56 -64.39 -22.06
CA ASN A 69 54.22 -63.56 -21.04
C ASN A 69 55.46 -64.22 -20.39
N LEU A 70 55.89 -65.39 -20.88
CA LEU A 70 57.08 -66.10 -20.41
C LEU A 70 58.11 -66.22 -21.54
N ALA A 71 59.33 -65.77 -21.27
CA ALA A 71 60.47 -65.95 -22.17
C ALA A 71 61.44 -66.96 -21.56
N LEU A 72 61.80 -67.99 -22.34
CA LEU A 72 62.87 -68.92 -22.01
C LEU A 72 64.15 -68.46 -22.72
N THR A 73 65.15 -68.05 -21.96
CA THR A 73 66.46 -67.67 -22.49
C THR A 73 67.55 -68.40 -21.72
N GLY A 74 68.26 -69.30 -22.40
CA GLY A 74 69.16 -70.24 -21.73
C GLY A 74 68.39 -71.18 -20.79
N ASN A 75 68.78 -71.23 -19.51
CA ASN A 75 68.18 -72.09 -18.49
C ASN A 75 67.15 -71.37 -17.60
N ILE A 76 66.80 -70.12 -17.91
CA ILE A 76 65.91 -69.31 -17.08
C ILE A 76 64.60 -69.10 -17.83
N ILE A 77 63.49 -69.57 -17.23
CA ILE A 77 62.15 -69.12 -17.58
C ILE A 77 61.91 -67.83 -16.82
N SER A 78 61.69 -66.73 -17.53
CA SER A 78 61.48 -65.42 -16.92
C SER A 78 60.16 -64.80 -17.39
N ALA A 79 59.47 -64.12 -16.47
CA ALA A 79 58.30 -63.30 -16.77
C ALA A 79 58.66 -61.85 -17.15
N THR A 80 59.94 -61.59 -17.49
CA THR A 80 60.46 -60.26 -17.83
C THR A 80 60.12 -59.80 -19.25
N ALA A 81 59.18 -60.46 -19.93
CA ALA A 81 58.68 -60.03 -21.23
C ALA A 81 57.84 -58.75 -21.04
N ALA A 82 58.52 -57.59 -21.06
CA ALA A 82 57.86 -56.34 -21.32
C ALA A 82 57.67 -56.19 -22.85
N PRO A 83 56.46 -55.87 -23.33
CA PRO A 83 55.23 -55.66 -22.56
C PRO A 83 54.46 -56.96 -22.27
N PHE A 84 53.91 -57.08 -21.05
CA PHE A 84 52.86 -58.06 -20.74
C PHE A 84 51.67 -57.81 -21.69
N GLU A 85 51.18 -58.82 -22.38
CA GLU A 85 49.98 -58.69 -23.22
C GLU A 85 48.72 -58.63 -22.34
N VAL A 86 48.45 -57.45 -21.78
CA VAL A 86 47.24 -57.16 -20.98
C VAL A 86 45.96 -57.39 -21.82
N ALA A 87 46.03 -57.17 -23.14
CA ALA A 87 44.91 -57.38 -24.06
C ALA A 87 44.49 -58.87 -24.20
N GLY A 88 45.34 -59.83 -23.81
CA GLY A 88 45.03 -61.26 -23.84
C GLY A 88 44.31 -61.80 -22.60
N LEU A 89 44.07 -60.96 -21.58
CA LEU A 89 43.38 -61.35 -20.36
C LEU A 89 41.85 -61.40 -20.54
N THR A 90 41.19 -62.37 -19.91
CA THR A 90 39.73 -62.43 -19.83
C THR A 90 39.17 -61.21 -19.09
N VAL A 91 38.01 -60.70 -19.53
CA VAL A 91 37.31 -59.58 -18.87
C VAL A 91 37.02 -59.93 -17.40
N GLY A 92 37.49 -59.09 -16.47
CA GLY A 92 37.28 -59.28 -15.03
C GLY A 92 35.90 -58.82 -14.53
N THR A 93 35.54 -59.21 -13.31
CA THR A 93 34.39 -58.68 -12.56
C THR A 93 34.78 -57.44 -11.74
N VAL A 94 33.79 -56.74 -11.15
CA VAL A 94 34.06 -55.66 -10.18
C VAL A 94 34.85 -56.23 -8.99
N PRO A 95 36.00 -55.65 -8.60
CA PRO A 95 36.80 -56.16 -7.50
C PRO A 95 36.10 -56.04 -6.14
N ALA A 96 36.23 -57.06 -5.30
CA ALA A 96 35.87 -57.00 -3.88
C ALA A 96 36.88 -56.14 -3.09
N PRO A 97 36.52 -55.58 -1.92
CA PRO A 97 37.42 -54.74 -1.13
C PRO A 97 38.78 -55.38 -0.78
N SER A 98 38.82 -56.71 -0.64
CA SER A 98 40.02 -57.51 -0.34
C SER A 98 40.85 -57.90 -1.56
N ASP A 99 40.33 -57.70 -2.78
CA ASP A 99 41.05 -58.09 -4.00
C ASP A 99 42.32 -57.26 -4.15
N LEU A 100 43.39 -57.88 -4.67
CA LEU A 100 44.69 -57.23 -4.78
C LEU A 100 44.83 -56.49 -6.11
N VAL A 101 45.24 -55.22 -6.03
CA VAL A 101 45.63 -54.38 -7.16
C VAL A 101 47.15 -54.35 -7.23
N PRO A 102 47.77 -54.92 -8.28
CA PRO A 102 49.22 -54.86 -8.46
C PRO A 102 49.65 -53.44 -8.84
N LEU A 103 50.74 -52.95 -8.24
CA LEU A 103 51.29 -51.61 -8.46
C LEU A 103 52.82 -51.66 -8.53
N GLY A 104 53.41 -50.83 -9.38
CA GLY A 104 54.82 -50.50 -9.30
C GLY A 104 55.03 -49.35 -8.32
N GLN A 105 55.71 -49.59 -7.20
CA GLN A 105 55.99 -48.56 -6.20
C GLN A 105 57.46 -48.62 -5.77
N ALA A 106 58.13 -47.47 -5.81
CA ALA A 106 59.56 -47.33 -5.45
C ALA A 106 60.49 -48.31 -6.20
N GLY A 107 60.20 -48.62 -7.46
CA GLY A 107 60.99 -49.54 -8.28
C GLY A 107 60.76 -51.04 -7.99
N MET A 108 59.76 -51.38 -7.16
CA MET A 108 59.36 -52.77 -6.90
C MET A 108 57.90 -53.03 -7.28
N ASN A 109 57.60 -54.28 -7.60
CA ASN A 109 56.22 -54.75 -7.77
C ASN A 109 55.63 -55.08 -6.40
N THR A 110 54.58 -54.36 -6.01
CA THR A 110 53.81 -54.58 -4.80
C THR A 110 52.34 -54.80 -5.14
N ALA A 111 51.52 -55.19 -4.17
CA ALA A 111 50.08 -55.21 -4.32
C ALA A 111 49.42 -54.61 -3.08
N VAL A 112 48.34 -53.87 -3.28
CA VAL A 112 47.48 -53.34 -2.21
C VAL A 112 46.08 -53.88 -2.39
N THR A 113 45.29 -53.97 -1.32
CA THR A 113 43.87 -54.31 -1.47
C THR A 113 43.15 -53.20 -2.25
N TYR A 114 42.08 -53.55 -2.96
CA TYR A 114 41.26 -52.61 -3.71
C TYR A 114 40.70 -51.52 -2.78
N ALA A 115 40.36 -51.87 -1.53
CA ALA A 115 40.00 -50.92 -0.49
C ALA A 115 41.14 -49.93 -0.17
N ASN A 116 42.38 -50.41 0.01
CA ASN A 116 43.53 -49.55 0.29
C ASN A 116 43.88 -48.67 -0.92
N PHE A 117 43.74 -49.21 -2.14
CA PHE A 117 43.92 -48.46 -3.37
C PHE A 117 42.92 -47.29 -3.47
N LEU A 118 41.62 -47.56 -3.24
CA LEU A 118 40.57 -46.54 -3.24
C LEU A 118 40.70 -45.54 -2.09
N ALA A 119 41.15 -45.97 -0.91
CA ALA A 119 41.41 -45.06 0.20
C ALA A 119 42.54 -44.05 -0.14
N GLY A 120 43.59 -44.51 -0.82
CA GLY A 120 44.72 -43.68 -1.24
C GLY A 120 44.39 -42.64 -2.31
N LEU A 121 43.37 -42.87 -3.13
CA LEU A 121 42.94 -41.95 -4.19
C LEU A 121 42.59 -40.55 -3.67
N SER A 122 42.11 -40.44 -2.43
CA SER A 122 41.82 -39.16 -1.77
C SER A 122 43.04 -38.25 -1.59
N SER A 123 44.25 -38.82 -1.57
CA SER A 123 45.52 -38.10 -1.40
C SER A 123 46.20 -37.71 -2.72
N VAL A 124 45.63 -38.12 -3.86
CA VAL A 124 46.17 -37.82 -5.19
C VAL A 124 45.77 -36.40 -5.60
N SER A 125 46.74 -35.48 -5.51
CA SER A 125 46.56 -34.10 -5.98
C SER A 125 46.18 -34.06 -7.47
N GLY A 126 45.16 -33.27 -7.82
CA GLY A 126 44.73 -33.08 -9.20
C GLY A 126 43.85 -34.20 -9.79
N LEU A 127 43.32 -35.11 -8.97
CA LEU A 127 42.37 -36.12 -9.44
C LEU A 127 41.10 -35.44 -10.01
N PRO A 128 40.73 -35.65 -11.29
CA PRO A 128 39.54 -35.06 -11.89
C PRO A 128 38.27 -35.78 -11.40
N ALA A 129 37.89 -35.54 -10.15
CA ALA A 129 36.79 -36.21 -9.46
C ALA A 129 35.40 -35.83 -9.99
N GLY A 130 35.29 -34.84 -10.89
CA GLY A 130 34.02 -34.35 -11.42
C GLY A 130 33.15 -35.44 -12.08
N GLY A 131 33.76 -36.49 -12.64
CA GLY A 131 33.06 -37.62 -13.25
C GLY A 131 32.60 -38.70 -12.26
N LEU A 132 33.04 -38.66 -10.99
CA LEU A 132 32.59 -39.62 -9.97
C LEU A 132 31.11 -39.41 -9.70
N THR A 133 30.36 -40.51 -9.56
CA THR A 133 28.94 -40.45 -9.21
C THR A 133 28.74 -40.57 -7.71
N ALA A 134 27.82 -39.78 -7.17
CA ALA A 134 27.38 -39.85 -5.79
C ALA A 134 25.86 -39.66 -5.72
N THR A 135 25.23 -40.35 -4.77
CA THR A 135 23.85 -40.08 -4.39
C THR A 135 23.91 -39.24 -3.13
N ALA A 136 23.47 -37.98 -3.21
CA ALA A 136 23.37 -37.13 -2.02
C ALA A 136 22.47 -37.80 -0.97
N SER A 137 22.81 -37.67 0.31
CA SER A 137 21.98 -38.23 1.39
C SER A 137 20.53 -37.75 1.27
N GLY A 138 19.58 -38.69 1.25
CA GLY A 138 18.15 -38.40 1.03
C GLY A 138 17.70 -38.31 -0.43
N ALA A 139 18.62 -38.33 -1.40
CA ALA A 139 18.28 -38.42 -2.82
C ALA A 139 18.13 -39.87 -3.29
N THR A 140 17.34 -40.09 -4.34
CA THR A 140 17.14 -41.41 -4.96
C THR A 140 17.88 -41.58 -6.29
N VAL A 141 18.47 -40.51 -6.80
CA VAL A 141 19.14 -40.47 -8.11
C VAL A 141 20.61 -40.10 -7.92
N ALA A 142 21.50 -40.99 -8.36
CA ALA A 142 22.93 -40.71 -8.41
C ALA A 142 23.21 -39.63 -9.48
N ARG A 143 24.08 -38.68 -9.14
CA ARG A 143 24.56 -37.63 -10.05
C ARG A 143 26.08 -37.61 -10.02
N THR A 144 26.71 -37.05 -11.06
CA THR A 144 28.14 -36.78 -10.99
C THR A 144 28.43 -35.71 -9.93
N LEU A 145 29.62 -35.73 -9.33
CA LEU A 145 30.05 -34.70 -8.38
C LEU A 145 30.10 -33.33 -9.06
N ALA A 146 30.48 -33.25 -10.34
CA ALA A 146 30.38 -32.02 -11.12
C ALA A 146 28.95 -31.50 -11.18
N ASN A 147 27.97 -32.37 -11.51
CA ASN A 147 26.57 -31.97 -11.53
C ASN A 147 26.07 -31.56 -10.13
N LEU A 148 26.53 -32.19 -9.06
CA LEU A 148 26.14 -31.79 -7.71
C LEU A 148 26.71 -30.41 -7.34
N ALA A 149 27.96 -30.14 -7.71
CA ALA A 149 28.64 -28.87 -7.48
C ALA A 149 28.02 -27.72 -8.29
N THR A 150 27.47 -27.97 -9.47
CA THR A 150 26.80 -26.92 -10.27
C THR A 150 25.43 -26.49 -9.74
N ASN A 151 24.86 -27.15 -8.72
CA ASN A 151 23.60 -26.69 -8.13
C ASN A 151 23.70 -25.28 -7.52
N ALA A 152 24.90 -24.89 -7.07
CA ALA A 152 25.26 -23.53 -6.70
C ALA A 152 26.79 -23.45 -6.60
N VAL A 153 27.38 -22.40 -7.15
CA VAL A 153 28.83 -22.20 -7.20
C VAL A 153 29.25 -21.15 -6.17
N ALA A 154 30.42 -21.29 -5.55
CA ALA A 154 30.95 -20.24 -4.69
C ALA A 154 31.64 -19.18 -5.55
N ILE A 155 31.53 -17.89 -5.19
CA ILE A 155 32.27 -16.84 -5.90
C ILE A 155 33.79 -17.07 -5.84
N GLU A 156 34.29 -17.70 -4.77
CA GLU A 156 35.69 -18.10 -4.63
C GLU A 156 36.15 -19.13 -5.68
N ASP A 157 35.24 -19.94 -6.23
CA ASP A 157 35.57 -20.88 -7.31
C ASP A 157 36.00 -20.14 -8.60
N PHE A 158 35.70 -18.83 -8.69
CA PHE A 158 36.05 -17.94 -9.79
C PHE A 158 37.15 -16.94 -9.43
N GLY A 159 37.83 -17.14 -8.29
CA GLY A 159 38.99 -16.36 -7.89
C GLY A 159 38.71 -15.16 -6.99
N ALA A 160 37.49 -15.01 -6.47
CA ALA A 160 37.23 -14.01 -5.43
C ALA A 160 38.00 -14.35 -4.14
N VAL A 161 38.53 -13.33 -3.48
CA VAL A 161 39.27 -13.46 -2.23
C VAL A 161 38.34 -13.25 -1.04
N GLY A 162 37.51 -12.20 -1.08
CA GLY A 162 36.61 -11.84 0.00
C GLY A 162 37.35 -11.28 1.24
N ASP A 163 38.37 -10.46 1.03
CA ASP A 163 39.15 -9.77 2.07
C ASP A 163 38.75 -8.30 2.26
N GLY A 164 37.77 -7.81 1.49
CA GLY A 164 37.28 -6.43 1.49
C GLY A 164 38.22 -5.42 0.84
N VAL A 165 39.33 -5.87 0.23
CA VAL A 165 40.36 -5.01 -0.36
C VAL A 165 40.61 -5.38 -1.82
N THR A 166 40.75 -6.67 -2.11
CA THR A 166 40.94 -7.20 -3.47
C THR A 166 39.67 -7.00 -4.28
N ASP A 167 39.80 -6.44 -5.49
CA ASP A 167 38.65 -6.25 -6.37
C ASP A 167 38.16 -7.60 -6.92
N ASP A 168 37.02 -8.04 -6.41
CA ASP A 168 36.32 -9.29 -6.71
C ASP A 168 35.35 -9.14 -7.90
N SER A 169 35.30 -7.97 -8.56
CA SER A 169 34.37 -7.67 -9.67
C SER A 169 34.44 -8.70 -10.81
N ALA A 170 35.64 -9.08 -11.25
CA ALA A 170 35.83 -10.05 -12.32
C ALA A 170 35.36 -11.46 -11.93
N ALA A 171 35.59 -11.87 -10.68
CA ALA A 171 35.13 -13.16 -10.16
C ALA A 171 33.60 -13.20 -10.03
N LEU A 172 32.98 -12.09 -9.60
CA LEU A 172 31.53 -11.94 -9.56
C LEU A 172 30.91 -12.11 -10.95
N LEU A 173 31.41 -11.40 -11.96
CA LEU A 173 30.91 -11.49 -13.33
C LEU A 173 31.08 -12.89 -13.91
N ALA A 174 32.24 -13.53 -13.68
CA ALA A 174 32.50 -14.90 -14.15
C ALA A 174 31.59 -15.93 -13.46
N ALA A 175 31.34 -15.79 -12.16
CA ALA A 175 30.46 -16.67 -11.41
C ALA A 175 29.01 -16.58 -11.91
N LEU A 176 28.51 -15.35 -12.14
CA LEU A 176 27.16 -15.12 -12.66
C LEU A 176 27.01 -15.62 -14.10
N ALA A 177 28.05 -15.45 -14.94
CA ALA A 177 28.06 -15.95 -16.32
C ALA A 177 27.97 -17.48 -16.41
N SER A 178 28.22 -18.22 -15.32
CA SER A 178 28.04 -19.68 -15.28
C SER A 178 26.57 -20.10 -15.36
N GLY A 179 25.62 -19.19 -15.10
CA GLY A 179 24.18 -19.45 -15.06
C GLY A 179 23.69 -20.20 -13.82
N ASN A 180 24.59 -20.55 -12.89
CA ASN A 180 24.24 -21.20 -11.63
C ASN A 180 24.06 -20.16 -10.51
N PRO A 181 23.29 -20.46 -9.45
CA PRO A 181 23.24 -19.63 -8.25
C PRO A 181 24.63 -19.39 -7.66
N VAL A 182 24.99 -18.13 -7.41
CA VAL A 182 26.29 -17.73 -6.84
C VAL A 182 26.15 -17.59 -5.33
N ARG A 183 26.90 -18.39 -4.58
CA ARG A 183 26.99 -18.33 -3.12
C ARG A 183 28.17 -17.47 -2.71
N PHE A 184 27.91 -16.64 -1.70
CA PHE A 184 28.90 -15.83 -1.03
C PHE A 184 29.09 -16.39 0.38
N GLY A 185 30.34 -16.54 0.79
CA GLY A 185 30.68 -16.86 2.17
C GLY A 185 30.41 -15.69 3.13
N PRO A 186 30.56 -15.91 4.46
CA PRO A 186 30.48 -14.86 5.48
C PRO A 186 31.77 -14.01 5.45
N LYS A 187 31.95 -13.26 4.36
CA LYS A 187 33.14 -12.48 4.01
C LYS A 187 32.74 -11.11 3.44
N THR A 188 33.74 -10.25 3.26
CA THR A 188 33.60 -8.95 2.64
C THR A 188 34.22 -8.99 1.25
N TYR A 189 33.43 -8.78 0.19
CA TYR A 189 33.90 -8.79 -1.19
C TYR A 189 33.97 -7.35 -1.72
N ALA A 190 35.10 -6.93 -2.24
CA ALA A 190 35.25 -5.57 -2.78
C ALA A 190 34.88 -5.55 -4.26
N VAL A 191 34.06 -4.58 -4.68
CA VAL A 191 33.76 -4.33 -6.10
C VAL A 191 34.16 -2.89 -6.39
N ALA A 192 35.34 -2.72 -6.98
CA ALA A 192 35.92 -1.41 -7.27
C ALA A 192 35.44 -0.92 -8.64
N GLY A 193 34.53 0.07 -8.67
CA GLY A 193 33.95 0.58 -9.92
C GLY A 193 32.61 -0.06 -10.31
N GLU A 194 32.04 0.41 -11.42
CA GLU A 194 30.74 -0.06 -11.91
C GLU A 194 30.78 -1.51 -12.41
N CYS A 195 29.97 -2.38 -11.84
CA CYS A 195 29.83 -3.78 -12.24
C CYS A 195 28.52 -3.99 -13.01
N ASP A 196 28.62 -4.16 -14.32
CA ASP A 196 27.50 -4.42 -15.23
C ASP A 196 27.14 -5.92 -15.26
N ILE A 197 26.08 -6.28 -14.56
CA ILE A 197 25.58 -7.65 -14.43
C ILE A 197 24.47 -7.88 -15.46
N GLY A 198 24.74 -8.72 -16.47
CA GLY A 198 23.78 -9.08 -17.53
C GLY A 198 23.28 -10.53 -17.47
N GLY A 199 22.73 -11.02 -18.58
CA GLY A 199 22.32 -12.43 -18.75
C GLY A 199 20.82 -12.69 -18.52
N THR A 200 20.42 -13.96 -18.52
CA THR A 200 19.01 -14.37 -18.31
C THR A 200 18.61 -14.31 -16.84
N THR A 201 19.50 -14.71 -15.94
CA THR A 201 19.25 -14.81 -14.50
C THR A 201 20.46 -14.36 -13.71
N CYS A 202 20.24 -13.52 -12.72
CA CYS A 202 21.21 -13.21 -11.67
C CYS A 202 20.71 -13.79 -10.36
N THR A 203 21.51 -14.62 -9.69
CA THR A 203 21.14 -15.22 -8.40
C THR A 203 22.32 -15.12 -7.44
N MET A 204 22.17 -14.29 -6.41
CA MET A 204 23.18 -14.02 -5.40
C MET A 204 22.69 -14.47 -4.02
N LEU A 205 23.41 -15.39 -3.39
CA LEU A 205 23.04 -16.00 -2.12
C LEU A 205 24.11 -15.71 -1.06
N GLY A 206 23.85 -14.74 -0.19
CA GLY A 206 24.69 -14.42 0.95
C GLY A 206 24.29 -15.15 2.23
N VAL A 207 25.09 -14.93 3.27
CA VAL A 207 24.77 -15.28 4.65
C VAL A 207 24.24 -14.01 5.33
N PRO A 208 22.93 -13.92 5.66
CA PRO A 208 22.33 -12.72 6.22
C PRO A 208 23.12 -12.14 7.39
N GLY A 209 23.44 -10.85 7.31
CA GLY A 209 24.22 -10.13 8.33
C GLY A 209 25.73 -10.37 8.33
N LEU A 210 26.25 -11.31 7.52
CA LEU A 210 27.67 -11.68 7.48
C LEU A 210 28.32 -11.48 6.11
N THR A 211 27.59 -11.68 5.02
CA THR A 211 28.09 -11.41 3.66
C THR A 211 27.97 -9.93 3.35
N GLN A 212 29.08 -9.31 2.96
CA GLN A 212 29.12 -7.91 2.56
C GLN A 212 29.75 -7.77 1.18
N ILE A 213 29.17 -6.93 0.33
CA ILE A 213 29.78 -6.39 -0.87
C ILE A 213 30.07 -4.91 -0.58
N VAL A 214 31.31 -4.46 -0.78
CA VAL A 214 31.75 -3.09 -0.46
C VAL A 214 32.27 -2.37 -1.70
N ARG A 215 32.02 -1.06 -1.76
CA ARG A 215 32.59 -0.17 -2.77
C ARG A 215 33.87 0.50 -2.24
N PRO A 216 35.07 -0.05 -2.45
CA PRO A 216 36.30 0.61 -1.99
C PRO A 216 36.55 1.94 -2.72
N GLY A 217 36.00 2.09 -3.93
CA GLY A 217 36.04 3.32 -4.73
C GLY A 217 35.26 3.14 -6.04
N GLN A 218 35.26 4.18 -6.88
CA GLN A 218 34.73 4.11 -8.25
C GLN A 218 35.91 4.18 -9.25
N SER A 219 36.63 3.07 -9.40
CA SER A 219 37.84 3.00 -10.23
C SER A 219 37.54 3.06 -11.73
N HIS A 220 36.32 2.72 -12.15
CA HIS A 220 35.85 2.85 -13.53
C HIS A 220 34.34 3.10 -13.61
N VAL A 221 33.89 3.61 -14.76
CA VAL A 221 32.49 3.81 -15.12
C VAL A 221 32.10 2.73 -16.12
N GLY A 222 30.92 2.16 -15.98
CA GLY A 222 30.40 1.09 -16.84
C GLY A 222 29.52 1.66 -17.95
N THR A 223 28.49 0.91 -18.32
CA THR A 223 27.60 1.24 -19.44
C THR A 223 26.26 1.84 -19.03
N SER A 224 25.95 1.86 -17.72
CA SER A 224 24.70 2.45 -17.24
C SER A 224 24.68 3.98 -17.37
N SER A 225 23.49 4.52 -17.62
CA SER A 225 23.25 5.96 -17.69
C SER A 225 21.92 6.27 -16.99
N PRO A 226 21.91 6.96 -15.84
CA PRO A 226 23.06 7.40 -15.04
C PRO A 226 23.97 6.25 -14.57
N ALA A 227 25.25 6.55 -14.35
CA ALA A 227 26.24 5.58 -13.88
C ALA A 227 25.86 4.99 -12.51
N ALA A 228 26.24 3.74 -12.29
CA ALA A 228 25.93 2.98 -11.08
C ALA A 228 27.17 2.30 -10.50
N TRP A 229 27.05 1.77 -9.29
CA TRP A 229 28.05 0.85 -8.74
C TRP A 229 27.73 -0.59 -9.13
N LEU A 230 26.51 -1.08 -8.87
CA LEU A 230 26.03 -2.36 -9.42
C LEU A 230 24.85 -2.10 -10.35
N SER A 231 25.04 -2.40 -11.63
CA SER A 231 24.03 -2.22 -12.69
C SER A 231 23.54 -3.59 -13.15
N ILE A 232 22.32 -3.97 -12.74
CA ILE A 232 21.79 -5.31 -12.97
C ILE A 232 20.73 -5.27 -14.07
N SER A 233 21.08 -5.80 -15.24
CA SER A 233 20.23 -5.88 -16.44
C SER A 233 19.74 -7.30 -16.75
N SER A 234 20.00 -8.27 -15.88
CA SER A 234 19.51 -9.64 -16.05
C SER A 234 17.97 -9.69 -16.06
N ALA A 235 17.37 -10.50 -16.94
CA ALA A 235 15.92 -10.56 -17.09
C ALA A 235 15.18 -10.96 -15.80
N SER A 236 15.80 -11.81 -14.97
CA SER A 236 15.33 -12.15 -13.62
C SER A 236 16.45 -12.02 -12.59
N VAL A 237 16.13 -11.50 -11.42
CA VAL A 237 17.08 -11.29 -10.30
C VAL A 237 16.56 -11.97 -9.03
N PHE A 238 17.44 -12.68 -8.33
CA PHE A 238 17.20 -13.17 -6.97
C PHE A 238 18.40 -12.82 -6.10
N ILE A 239 18.20 -12.03 -5.05
CA ILE A 239 19.25 -11.61 -4.11
C ILE A 239 18.77 -11.89 -2.70
N ASP A 240 19.60 -12.54 -1.89
CA ASP A 240 19.22 -12.87 -0.53
C ASP A 240 20.41 -12.75 0.44
N GLY A 241 20.22 -12.06 1.56
CA GLY A 241 21.17 -12.09 2.67
C GLY A 241 22.49 -11.33 2.45
N ILE A 242 22.51 -10.28 1.61
CA ILE A 242 23.73 -9.52 1.28
C ILE A 242 23.65 -8.09 1.81
N ILE A 243 24.75 -7.60 2.38
CA ILE A 243 24.95 -6.19 2.74
C ILE A 243 25.68 -5.49 1.59
N PHE A 244 25.00 -4.57 0.90
CA PHE A 244 25.56 -3.66 -0.10
C PHE A 244 25.97 -2.35 0.58
N ASP A 245 27.27 -2.14 0.73
CA ASP A 245 27.85 -0.94 1.34
C ASP A 245 28.53 -0.07 0.28
N ALA A 246 27.83 0.99 -0.12
CA ALA A 246 28.30 1.92 -1.15
C ALA A 246 29.41 2.87 -0.68
N ASN A 247 29.83 2.77 0.60
CA ASN A 247 30.91 3.51 1.23
C ASN A 247 30.67 5.03 1.33
N THR A 248 30.62 5.54 2.57
CA THR A 248 30.34 6.96 2.84
C THR A 248 31.38 7.92 2.28
N ASN A 249 32.59 7.43 1.96
CA ASN A 249 33.66 8.24 1.40
C ASN A 249 33.55 8.41 -0.13
N VAL A 250 32.66 7.66 -0.78
CA VAL A 250 32.45 7.71 -2.23
C VAL A 250 31.27 8.63 -2.55
N THR A 251 31.57 9.90 -2.80
CA THR A 251 30.55 10.96 -3.04
C THR A 251 30.27 11.22 -4.52
N ILE A 252 30.80 10.38 -5.43
CA ILE A 252 30.50 10.49 -6.86
C ILE A 252 29.01 10.25 -7.11
N ASP A 253 28.43 11.00 -8.03
CA ASP A 253 26.99 11.02 -8.27
C ASP A 253 26.49 9.83 -9.11
N THR A 254 26.44 8.66 -8.48
CA THR A 254 26.07 7.38 -9.10
C THR A 254 25.05 6.64 -8.24
N TYR A 255 24.20 5.83 -8.87
CA TYR A 255 23.39 4.86 -8.15
C TYR A 255 24.26 3.84 -7.41
N SER A 256 23.79 3.36 -6.25
CA SER A 256 24.43 2.25 -5.53
C SER A 256 24.13 0.93 -6.24
N VAL A 257 22.91 0.42 -6.07
CA VAL A 257 22.43 -0.77 -6.79
C VAL A 257 21.23 -0.37 -7.61
N ILE A 258 21.27 -0.64 -8.91
CA ILE A 258 20.15 -0.40 -9.82
C ILE A 258 19.72 -1.69 -10.53
N ILE A 259 18.43 -1.98 -10.46
CA ILE A 259 17.74 -2.97 -11.27
C ILE A 259 17.26 -2.25 -12.53
N GLN A 260 17.88 -2.56 -13.66
CA GLN A 260 17.65 -1.88 -14.93
C GLN A 260 16.33 -2.30 -15.58
N GLN A 261 15.85 -1.49 -16.55
CA GLN A 261 14.58 -1.72 -17.26
C GLN A 261 14.44 -3.11 -17.91
N ALA A 262 15.57 -3.74 -18.25
CA ALA A 262 15.59 -5.07 -18.88
C ALA A 262 15.24 -6.20 -17.89
N CYS A 263 15.34 -5.93 -16.58
CA CYS A 263 14.92 -6.84 -15.54
C CYS A 263 13.41 -6.71 -15.33
N THR A 264 12.64 -7.71 -15.77
CA THR A 264 11.19 -7.70 -15.58
C THR A 264 10.77 -8.40 -14.30
N LYS A 265 11.69 -9.06 -13.59
CA LYS A 265 11.41 -9.75 -12.33
C LYS A 265 12.58 -9.66 -11.36
N SER A 266 12.34 -9.18 -10.15
CA SER A 266 13.34 -9.27 -9.07
C SER A 266 12.72 -9.71 -7.75
N ILE A 267 13.43 -10.54 -7.01
CA ILE A 267 13.13 -10.88 -5.62
C ILE A 267 14.38 -10.58 -4.81
N ILE A 268 14.27 -9.66 -3.86
CA ILE A 268 15.38 -9.24 -3.00
C ILE A 268 14.92 -9.40 -1.56
N THR A 269 15.61 -10.24 -0.79
CA THR A 269 15.22 -10.55 0.59
C THR A 269 16.38 -10.38 1.57
N ARG A 270 16.08 -10.00 2.81
CA ARG A 270 17.05 -10.02 3.94
C ARG A 270 18.36 -9.29 3.64
N SER A 271 18.29 -8.27 2.80
CA SER A 271 19.45 -7.57 2.25
C SER A 271 19.50 -6.14 2.77
N VAL A 272 20.70 -5.59 2.85
CA VAL A 272 20.95 -4.25 3.41
C VAL A 272 21.56 -3.36 2.34
N PHE A 273 21.07 -2.14 2.19
CA PHE A 273 21.59 -1.15 1.24
C PHE A 273 21.91 0.14 1.97
N ARG A 274 23.20 0.49 2.04
CA ARG A 274 23.64 1.62 2.87
C ARG A 274 24.74 2.46 2.25
N ASN A 275 24.89 3.66 2.83
CA ASN A 275 26.02 4.55 2.62
C ASN A 275 26.18 5.09 1.18
N ALA A 276 25.12 5.12 0.36
CA ALA A 276 25.18 5.74 -0.96
C ALA A 276 25.26 7.28 -0.82
N LYS A 277 26.31 7.92 -1.32
CA LYS A 277 26.58 9.37 -1.10
C LYS A 277 26.63 10.24 -2.37
N GLY A 278 26.15 9.74 -3.52
CA GLY A 278 25.97 10.56 -4.73
C GLY A 278 24.88 11.61 -4.54
N LEU A 279 25.14 12.89 -4.81
CA LEU A 279 24.23 13.99 -4.45
C LEU A 279 22.79 13.80 -4.96
N ASN A 280 22.62 13.38 -6.22
CA ASN A 280 21.31 13.18 -6.85
C ASN A 280 20.96 11.70 -6.93
N ASN A 281 21.94 10.84 -7.24
CA ASN A 281 21.76 9.42 -7.50
C ASN A 281 22.11 8.53 -6.31
N GLY A 282 22.43 9.09 -5.14
CA GLY A 282 22.86 8.33 -3.95
C GLY A 282 21.72 7.68 -3.18
N SER A 283 20.90 6.89 -3.89
CA SER A 283 19.88 6.01 -3.31
C SER A 283 20.47 4.61 -3.06
N GLY A 284 20.01 3.94 -2.01
CA GLY A 284 20.51 2.61 -1.62
C GLY A 284 20.22 1.53 -2.67
N LEU A 285 18.95 1.41 -3.05
CA LEU A 285 18.47 0.53 -4.13
C LEU A 285 17.57 1.32 -5.08
N VAL A 286 17.68 1.04 -6.37
CA VAL A 286 16.84 1.65 -7.42
C VAL A 286 16.21 0.56 -8.29
N ILE A 287 14.91 0.67 -8.55
CA ILE A 287 14.22 -0.02 -9.63
C ILE A 287 14.00 1.01 -10.74
N ALA A 288 14.61 0.79 -11.90
CA ALA A 288 14.55 1.72 -13.02
C ALA A 288 13.18 1.69 -13.72
N ALA A 289 12.87 2.79 -14.42
CA ALA A 289 11.70 2.91 -15.29
C ALA A 289 11.58 1.74 -16.26
N SER A 290 10.43 1.07 -16.26
CA SER A 290 10.15 -0.09 -17.11
C SER A 290 8.85 0.04 -17.90
N ASP A 291 7.94 0.94 -17.53
CA ASP A 291 6.68 1.19 -18.25
C ASP A 291 6.95 1.48 -19.75
N PRO A 292 6.23 0.84 -20.70
CA PRO A 292 5.04 0.02 -20.54
C PRO A 292 5.25 -1.49 -20.31
N ALA A 293 6.48 -1.93 -20.03
CA ALA A 293 6.71 -3.33 -19.72
C ALA A 293 6.08 -3.71 -18.38
N ILE A 294 5.33 -4.81 -18.36
CA ILE A 294 4.80 -5.39 -17.12
C ILE A 294 5.96 -6.04 -16.37
N THR A 295 6.19 -5.58 -15.16
CA THR A 295 7.26 -6.04 -14.28
C THR A 295 6.72 -6.75 -13.04
N GLN A 296 7.58 -7.39 -12.25
CA GLN A 296 7.25 -8.03 -10.97
C GLN A 296 8.45 -7.93 -10.03
N HIS A 297 8.47 -6.88 -9.21
CA HIS A 297 9.57 -6.66 -8.27
C HIS A 297 9.09 -6.86 -6.84
N HIS A 298 9.81 -7.64 -6.05
CA HIS A 298 9.50 -7.89 -4.64
C HIS A 298 10.73 -7.66 -3.77
N LEU A 299 10.62 -6.72 -2.84
CA LEU A 299 11.58 -6.46 -1.78
C LEU A 299 10.93 -6.89 -0.45
N ASP A 300 11.56 -7.80 0.29
CA ASP A 300 11.04 -8.28 1.57
C ASP A 300 12.12 -8.33 2.66
N ASP A 301 11.79 -7.89 3.87
CA ASP A 301 12.70 -7.92 5.04
C ASP A 301 14.07 -7.27 4.74
N CYS A 302 14.08 -6.19 3.95
CA CYS A 302 15.30 -5.46 3.60
C CYS A 302 15.50 -4.24 4.51
N GLU A 303 16.73 -3.74 4.58
CA GLU A 303 17.07 -2.55 5.37
C GLU A 303 17.82 -1.51 4.52
N PHE A 304 17.38 -0.25 4.56
CA PHE A 304 17.91 0.84 3.75
C PHE A 304 18.28 2.04 4.63
N TYR A 305 19.57 2.38 4.75
CA TYR A 305 19.96 3.48 5.64
C TYR A 305 21.22 4.24 5.31
N ASN A 306 21.32 5.45 5.87
CA ASN A 306 22.46 6.35 5.69
C ASN A 306 22.77 6.64 4.21
N ASN A 307 21.76 6.61 3.35
CA ASN A 307 21.87 7.04 1.96
C ASN A 307 21.61 8.56 1.90
N ILE A 308 22.30 9.28 1.01
CA ILE A 308 22.14 10.74 0.93
C ILE A 308 20.80 11.13 0.28
N ASN A 309 20.27 10.28 -0.62
CA ASN A 309 18.96 10.45 -1.22
C ASN A 309 17.97 9.42 -0.63
N HIS A 310 17.45 8.46 -1.42
CA HIS A 310 16.42 7.55 -0.95
C HIS A 310 16.99 6.26 -0.34
N GLY A 311 16.25 5.63 0.57
CA GLY A 311 16.53 4.25 0.96
C GLY A 311 16.32 3.32 -0.24
N VAL A 312 15.11 3.33 -0.78
CA VAL A 312 14.75 2.70 -2.06
C VAL A 312 14.01 3.70 -2.97
N ALA A 313 14.34 3.68 -4.25
CA ALA A 313 13.64 4.44 -5.29
C ALA A 313 13.07 3.49 -6.35
N VAL A 314 11.81 3.68 -6.72
CA VAL A 314 11.11 2.96 -7.77
C VAL A 314 10.66 3.97 -8.80
N PHE A 315 11.16 3.83 -10.02
CA PHE A 315 10.81 4.71 -11.13
C PHE A 315 9.85 4.01 -12.07
N ALA A 316 8.68 4.57 -12.34
CA ALA A 316 7.76 4.15 -13.42
C ALA A 316 7.73 2.62 -13.70
N SER A 317 7.48 1.83 -12.66
CA SER A 317 7.42 0.37 -12.74
C SER A 317 6.07 -0.16 -12.29
N ASP A 318 5.65 -1.28 -12.88
CA ASP A 318 4.43 -2.00 -12.51
C ASP A 318 4.71 -3.12 -11.50
N ALA A 319 3.71 -3.44 -10.68
CA ALA A 319 3.69 -4.57 -9.74
C ALA A 319 4.95 -4.68 -8.87
N VAL A 320 5.28 -3.58 -8.19
CA VAL A 320 6.35 -3.54 -7.20
C VAL A 320 5.76 -3.73 -5.80
N SER A 321 6.28 -4.71 -5.05
CA SER A 321 5.92 -4.96 -3.66
C SER A 321 7.12 -4.72 -2.76
N ILE A 322 6.96 -3.86 -1.75
CA ILE A 322 7.97 -3.54 -0.73
C ILE A 322 7.34 -3.89 0.62
N THR A 323 7.78 -4.98 1.22
CA THR A 323 7.14 -5.58 2.39
C THR A 323 8.10 -5.77 3.55
N ASN A 324 7.65 -5.51 4.78
CA ASN A 324 8.41 -5.78 6.00
C ASN A 324 9.83 -5.14 6.03
N CYS A 325 10.07 -4.08 5.27
CA CYS A 325 11.37 -3.43 5.20
C CYS A 325 11.54 -2.36 6.28
N ARG A 326 12.80 -1.99 6.53
CA ARG A 326 13.19 -0.86 7.40
C ARG A 326 13.92 0.18 6.55
N ALA A 327 13.49 1.44 6.56
CA ALA A 327 14.14 2.52 5.82
C ALA A 327 14.37 3.74 6.71
N HIS A 328 15.62 4.07 7.01
CA HIS A 328 15.91 5.08 8.02
C HIS A 328 17.21 5.85 7.85
N ASP A 329 17.32 7.00 8.49
CA ASP A 329 18.51 7.86 8.44
C ASP A 329 18.94 8.22 7.01
N ASN A 330 17.99 8.27 6.06
CA ASN A 330 18.27 8.67 4.68
C ASN A 330 18.07 10.19 4.54
N GLY A 331 18.94 10.86 3.77
CA GLY A 331 18.85 12.31 3.56
C GLY A 331 17.63 12.73 2.75
N GLY A 332 17.16 11.85 1.86
CA GLY A 332 15.89 11.93 1.15
C GLY A 332 14.83 11.04 1.80
N ASN A 333 14.03 10.36 0.99
CA ASN A 333 12.89 9.55 1.45
C ASN A 333 13.29 8.13 1.88
N GLY A 334 12.57 7.52 2.82
CA GLY A 334 12.77 6.11 3.15
C GLY A 334 12.45 5.20 1.96
N ILE A 335 11.19 5.22 1.54
CA ILE A 335 10.69 4.53 0.34
C ILE A 335 10.13 5.58 -0.63
N SER A 336 10.62 5.57 -1.86
CA SER A 336 10.17 6.47 -2.92
C SER A 336 9.67 5.68 -4.13
N ALA A 337 8.45 5.97 -4.59
CA ALA A 337 7.91 5.44 -5.84
C ALA A 337 7.32 6.58 -6.67
N ASP A 338 7.98 6.96 -7.77
CA ASP A 338 7.63 8.11 -8.60
C ASP A 338 7.84 7.74 -10.09
N SER A 339 7.15 8.35 -11.05
CA SER A 339 7.47 8.14 -12.47
C SER A 339 8.61 9.02 -12.98
N GLU A 340 8.88 10.18 -12.35
CA GLU A 340 9.85 11.20 -12.81
C GLU A 340 9.76 11.50 -14.33
N ASP A 341 8.55 11.39 -14.90
CA ASP A 341 8.31 11.57 -16.33
C ASP A 341 7.58 12.88 -16.64
N PRO A 342 8.29 13.92 -17.14
CA PRO A 342 7.69 15.20 -17.49
C PRO A 342 6.63 15.14 -18.58
N ALA A 343 6.64 14.09 -19.41
CA ALA A 343 5.62 13.88 -20.43
C ALA A 343 4.34 13.26 -19.87
N PHE A 344 4.36 12.76 -18.62
CA PHE A 344 3.28 12.03 -17.96
C PHE A 344 2.74 10.85 -18.77
N ILE A 345 3.60 10.23 -19.56
CA ILE A 345 3.33 9.03 -20.32
C ILE A 345 3.53 7.83 -19.41
N LEU A 346 4.62 7.82 -18.64
CA LEU A 346 5.00 6.72 -17.77
C LEU A 346 4.13 6.67 -16.52
N LYS A 347 3.72 5.46 -16.13
CA LYS A 347 2.85 5.22 -14.97
C LYS A 347 3.38 4.13 -14.05
N ILE A 348 2.96 4.22 -12.78
CA ILE A 348 3.11 3.16 -11.77
C ILE A 348 1.74 2.53 -11.53
N ARG A 349 1.68 1.19 -11.58
CA ARG A 349 0.48 0.39 -11.33
C ARG A 349 0.79 -0.75 -10.38
N GLU A 350 -0.21 -1.19 -9.60
CA GLU A 350 -0.10 -2.35 -8.69
C GLU A 350 1.04 -2.24 -7.67
N LEU A 351 1.32 -1.03 -7.17
CA LEU A 351 2.33 -0.79 -6.14
C LEU A 351 1.81 -1.23 -4.76
N HIS A 352 2.56 -2.06 -4.04
CA HIS A 352 2.26 -2.46 -2.67
C HIS A 352 3.39 -2.04 -1.72
N ILE A 353 3.07 -1.23 -0.71
CA ILE A 353 4.00 -0.84 0.36
C ILE A 353 3.36 -1.24 1.69
N VAL A 354 3.79 -2.39 2.23
CA VAL A 354 3.08 -3.08 3.33
C VAL A 354 4.00 -3.41 4.50
N GLY A 355 3.62 -3.04 5.72
CA GLY A 355 4.33 -3.52 6.92
C GLY A 355 5.74 -2.92 7.11
N ASN A 356 6.07 -1.81 6.45
CA ASN A 356 7.39 -1.21 6.53
C ASN A 356 7.52 -0.28 7.74
N THR A 357 8.75 -0.11 8.23
CA THR A 357 9.08 0.86 9.27
C THR A 357 10.03 1.93 8.72
N CYS A 358 9.62 3.20 8.76
CA CYS A 358 10.37 4.31 8.16
C CYS A 358 10.58 5.46 9.14
N TRP A 359 11.82 5.81 9.47
CA TRP A 359 12.10 6.89 10.43
C TRP A 359 13.35 7.71 10.15
N ASN A 360 13.41 8.93 10.69
CA ASN A 360 14.53 9.85 10.51
C ASN A 360 14.94 10.05 9.03
N ASN A 361 13.96 10.05 8.12
CA ASN A 361 14.13 10.41 6.71
C ASN A 361 13.57 11.81 6.45
N GLN A 362 13.75 12.36 5.25
CA GLN A 362 12.99 13.54 4.79
C GLN A 362 11.48 13.24 4.76
N CYS A 363 11.08 12.14 4.13
CA CYS A 363 9.73 11.57 4.24
C CYS A 363 9.85 10.07 4.48
N GLY A 364 8.92 9.47 5.24
CA GLY A 364 8.92 8.03 5.45
C GLY A 364 8.67 7.28 4.14
N ILE A 365 7.49 7.49 3.56
CA ILE A 365 7.04 6.91 2.29
C ILE A 365 6.55 8.03 1.38
N ILE A 366 6.98 8.03 0.11
CA ILE A 366 6.42 8.88 -0.95
C ILE A 366 5.96 8.03 -2.13
N VAL A 367 4.75 8.28 -2.61
CA VAL A 367 4.16 7.62 -3.77
C VAL A 367 3.56 8.67 -4.70
N GLY A 368 4.12 8.77 -5.91
CA GLY A 368 3.77 9.71 -6.96
C GLY A 368 4.36 11.10 -6.79
N ASN A 369 4.44 11.83 -7.91
CA ASN A 369 4.74 13.25 -7.93
C ASN A 369 3.45 14.06 -8.06
N PHE A 370 3.39 15.24 -7.45
CA PHE A 370 2.26 16.16 -7.63
C PHE A 370 2.59 17.36 -8.52
N ASN A 371 3.84 17.44 -9.00
CA ASN A 371 4.26 18.49 -9.91
C ASN A 371 3.73 18.20 -11.32
N THR A 372 3.01 19.14 -11.95
CA THR A 372 2.49 19.07 -13.31
C THR A 372 3.57 19.16 -14.39
N THR A 373 4.84 19.30 -14.03
CA THR A 373 5.95 19.04 -14.96
C THR A 373 6.64 17.73 -14.68
N ASN A 374 6.29 17.02 -13.60
CA ASN A 374 6.96 15.82 -13.08
C ASN A 374 8.50 15.94 -13.01
N THR A 375 9.01 17.18 -13.04
CA THR A 375 10.43 17.54 -13.12
C THR A 375 10.63 18.81 -12.31
N GLY A 376 10.72 18.65 -10.99
CA GLY A 376 11.22 19.66 -10.04
C GLY A 376 10.54 21.04 -9.97
N HIS A 377 9.59 21.38 -10.86
CA HIS A 377 8.97 22.70 -10.98
C HIS A 377 7.48 22.67 -10.62
N LEU A 378 7.10 23.67 -9.83
CA LEU A 378 6.05 23.66 -8.80
C LEU A 378 4.70 24.15 -9.31
N ILE A 379 4.20 23.55 -10.37
CA ILE A 379 2.79 23.71 -10.71
C ILE A 379 2.12 22.44 -10.19
N TYR A 380 1.10 22.56 -9.37
CA TYR A 380 0.49 21.43 -8.67
C TYR A 380 -0.83 21.02 -9.34
N GLY A 381 -1.12 19.72 -9.42
CA GLY A 381 -2.39 19.27 -9.99
C GLY A 381 -2.62 17.75 -10.04
N ASN A 382 -3.89 17.36 -9.91
CA ASN A 382 -4.40 15.98 -9.92
C ASN A 382 -4.93 15.51 -11.30
N ALA A 383 -4.75 16.35 -12.34
CA ALA A 383 -5.27 16.09 -13.67
C ALA A 383 -4.52 14.94 -14.37
N ASN A 384 -3.23 14.77 -14.08
CA ASN A 384 -2.37 13.78 -14.73
C ASN A 384 -1.61 12.94 -13.70
N PRO A 385 -2.26 11.92 -13.12
CA PRO A 385 -1.66 11.12 -12.06
C PRO A 385 -0.54 10.21 -12.60
N ASP A 386 0.57 10.14 -11.88
CA ASP A 386 1.70 9.25 -12.19
C ASP A 386 1.51 7.84 -11.61
N VAL A 387 0.75 7.74 -10.53
CA VAL A 387 0.38 6.48 -9.90
C VAL A 387 -1.10 6.23 -10.15
N LEU A 388 -1.44 5.08 -10.71
CA LEU A 388 -2.82 4.73 -11.08
C LEU A 388 -3.46 3.70 -10.16
N SER A 389 -2.67 3.00 -9.35
CA SER A 389 -3.15 2.04 -8.35
C SER A 389 -2.02 1.74 -7.37
N ALA A 390 -2.29 1.92 -6.08
CA ALA A 390 -1.35 1.55 -5.02
C ALA A 390 -2.07 1.17 -3.72
N LEU A 391 -1.46 0.27 -2.96
CA LEU A 391 -1.85 -0.10 -1.61
C LEU A 391 -0.71 0.25 -0.64
N ILE A 392 -0.99 1.14 0.30
CA ILE A 392 -0.04 1.56 1.34
C ILE A 392 -0.65 1.25 2.69
N THR A 393 -0.26 0.13 3.30
CA THR A 393 -0.93 -0.34 4.52
C THR A 393 -0.01 -0.89 5.60
N SER A 394 -0.44 -0.74 6.85
CA SER A 394 0.24 -1.32 8.02
C SER A 394 1.69 -0.85 8.19
N ASN A 395 2.04 0.34 7.68
CA ASN A 395 3.37 0.91 7.84
C ASN A 395 3.48 1.72 9.13
N ASN A 396 4.68 1.78 9.69
CA ASN A 396 5.03 2.61 10.84
C ASN A 396 6.03 3.69 10.42
N CYS A 397 5.53 4.92 10.22
CA CYS A 397 6.36 6.07 9.86
C CYS A 397 6.49 7.01 11.06
N TYR A 398 7.71 7.27 11.55
CA TYR A 398 7.89 8.16 12.70
C TYR A 398 9.15 9.01 12.62
N GLU A 399 9.14 10.16 13.28
CA GLU A 399 10.31 11.06 13.37
C GLU A 399 10.91 11.45 12.00
N ASN A 400 10.12 11.41 10.93
CA ASN A 400 10.56 11.91 9.62
C ASN A 400 10.47 13.45 9.61
N ARG A 401 11.43 14.11 8.98
CA ARG A 401 11.57 15.58 9.00
C ARG A 401 10.42 16.32 8.31
N GLY A 402 9.85 15.73 7.27
CA GLY A 402 8.74 16.23 6.47
C GLY A 402 7.48 15.42 6.72
N TYR A 403 7.14 14.47 5.84
CA TYR A 403 5.89 13.70 5.94
C TYR A 403 6.12 12.28 6.45
N GLY A 404 5.16 11.71 7.18
CA GLY A 404 5.15 10.28 7.45
C GLY A 404 4.89 9.51 6.16
N ILE A 405 3.76 9.82 5.52
CA ILE A 405 3.37 9.30 4.20
C ILE A 405 2.97 10.47 3.31
N TYR A 406 3.45 10.48 2.07
CA TYR A 406 3.06 11.38 1.01
C TYR A 406 2.46 10.55 -0.13
N ILE A 407 1.25 10.91 -0.59
CA ILE A 407 0.66 10.31 -1.78
C ILE A 407 0.17 11.37 -2.78
N SER A 408 0.44 11.09 -4.05
CA SER A 408 -0.10 11.76 -5.23
C SER A 408 -0.47 10.69 -6.26
N GLY A 409 -1.61 10.85 -6.93
CA GLY A 409 -2.06 9.91 -7.95
C GLY A 409 -3.55 9.58 -7.87
N ARG A 410 -3.94 8.41 -8.41
CA ARG A 410 -5.31 7.90 -8.39
C ARG A 410 -5.42 6.47 -7.93
N ASN A 411 -6.60 6.12 -7.41
CA ASN A 411 -6.97 4.78 -6.92
C ASN A 411 -5.96 4.23 -5.89
N ILE A 412 -5.50 5.09 -4.99
CA ILE A 412 -4.58 4.74 -3.92
C ILE A 412 -5.40 4.48 -2.65
N LEU A 413 -5.15 3.34 -2.00
CA LEU A 413 -5.65 3.03 -0.67
C LEU A 413 -4.53 3.18 0.35
N VAL A 414 -4.70 4.09 1.30
CA VAL A 414 -3.80 4.29 2.44
C VAL A 414 -4.51 3.89 3.72
N SER A 415 -4.13 2.78 4.34
CA SER A 415 -4.86 2.25 5.49
C SER A 415 -4.06 1.56 6.57
N GLY A 416 -4.52 1.67 7.83
CA GLY A 416 -3.89 0.94 8.94
C GLY A 416 -2.47 1.38 9.26
N ASN A 417 -2.04 2.57 8.83
CA ASN A 417 -0.69 3.07 9.09
C ASN A 417 -0.62 3.82 10.42
N LEU A 418 0.54 3.74 11.08
CA LEU A 418 0.91 4.56 12.23
C LEU A 418 1.87 5.66 11.77
N CYS A 419 1.50 6.92 11.97
CA CYS A 419 2.32 8.09 11.66
C CYS A 419 2.56 8.91 12.94
N ALA A 420 3.73 8.78 13.56
CA ALA A 420 4.01 9.41 14.87
C ALA A 420 5.15 10.43 14.80
N ASN A 421 4.94 11.63 15.34
CA ASN A 421 5.96 12.68 15.45
C ASN A 421 6.66 13.00 14.12
N ASN A 422 5.91 12.93 13.02
CA ASN A 422 6.42 13.33 11.71
C ASN A 422 6.26 14.84 11.51
N SER A 423 7.16 15.39 10.72
CA SER A 423 7.38 16.82 10.51
C SER A 423 8.01 17.53 11.71
N SER A 424 9.19 18.09 11.49
CA SER A 424 9.78 19.11 12.37
C SER A 424 9.53 20.52 11.82
N ILE A 425 8.76 20.66 10.74
CA ILE A 425 8.54 21.91 10.03
C ILE A 425 7.18 22.45 10.50
N ALA A 426 7.15 23.61 11.16
CA ALA A 426 5.92 24.10 11.79
C ALA A 426 4.84 24.55 10.79
N ALA A 427 5.23 24.93 9.58
CA ALA A 427 4.34 25.52 8.56
C ALA A 427 4.08 24.60 7.34
N ALA A 428 4.68 23.42 7.31
CA ALA A 428 4.53 22.44 6.24
C ALA A 428 4.81 21.05 6.82
N GLY A 429 4.36 19.98 6.18
CA GLY A 429 4.53 18.63 6.72
C GLY A 429 3.26 18.13 7.41
N ALA A 430 3.09 16.81 7.36
CA ALA A 430 1.91 16.15 7.89
C ALA A 430 2.25 14.76 8.38
N GLY A 431 1.36 14.17 9.18
CA GLY A 431 1.35 12.72 9.34
C GLY A 431 1.18 12.06 7.97
N ILE A 432 0.12 12.44 7.26
CA ILE A 432 -0.17 12.00 5.89
C ILE A 432 -0.49 13.21 5.01
N LEU A 433 0.23 13.38 3.90
CA LEU A 433 -0.16 14.28 2.81
C LEU A 433 -0.81 13.45 1.69
N CYS A 434 -1.95 13.93 1.20
CA CYS A 434 -2.79 13.24 0.25
C CYS A 434 -3.35 14.22 -0.78
N ASP A 435 -2.60 14.38 -1.85
CA ASP A 435 -2.93 15.28 -2.96
C ASP A 435 -3.37 14.43 -4.16
N THR A 436 -4.58 13.88 -4.09
CA THR A 436 -4.96 12.74 -4.92
C THR A 436 -6.32 12.86 -5.60
N GLY A 437 -6.60 11.95 -6.53
CA GLY A 437 -7.89 11.78 -7.17
C GLY A 437 -8.46 10.37 -6.96
N TYR A 438 -9.71 10.21 -6.54
CA TYR A 438 -10.34 8.87 -6.42
C TYR A 438 -9.59 7.94 -5.45
N CYS A 439 -9.11 8.47 -4.33
CA CYS A 439 -8.34 7.72 -3.34
C CYS A 439 -9.09 7.59 -2.02
N LYS A 440 -8.60 6.69 -1.15
CA LYS A 440 -9.14 6.49 0.19
C LYS A 440 -8.02 6.46 1.22
N VAL A 441 -8.12 7.30 2.24
CA VAL A 441 -7.23 7.36 3.40
C VAL A 441 -8.03 6.95 4.63
N SER A 442 -7.83 5.74 5.13
CA SER A 442 -8.71 5.20 6.16
C SER A 442 -8.10 4.29 7.21
N GLY A 443 -8.53 4.40 8.46
CA GLY A 443 -8.03 3.52 9.54
C GLY A 443 -6.60 3.81 9.95
N ASN A 444 -6.09 5.03 9.73
CA ASN A 444 -4.73 5.40 10.12
C ASN A 444 -4.72 6.05 11.51
N MET A 445 -3.61 5.91 12.23
CA MET A 445 -3.36 6.60 13.49
C MET A 445 -2.25 7.63 13.29
N ILE A 446 -2.56 8.90 13.52
CA ILE A 446 -1.63 10.02 13.41
C ILE A 446 -1.51 10.68 14.78
N SER A 447 -0.29 10.84 15.27
CA SER A 447 -0.02 11.49 16.56
C SER A 447 1.19 12.40 16.50
N GLY A 448 1.08 13.62 17.01
CA GLY A 448 2.21 14.54 17.19
C GLY A 448 2.79 15.12 15.89
N ALA A 449 2.00 15.17 14.81
CA ALA A 449 2.43 15.85 13.58
C ALA A 449 2.48 17.38 13.80
N SER A 450 3.51 18.08 13.30
CA SER A 450 3.68 19.50 13.62
C SER A 450 2.62 20.43 13.02
N ALA A 451 2.32 20.30 11.72
CA ALA A 451 1.40 21.17 11.01
C ALA A 451 0.06 20.47 10.75
N PHE A 452 0.03 19.41 9.93
CA PHE A 452 -1.23 18.73 9.61
C PHE A 452 -1.24 17.29 10.13
N GLY A 453 -2.38 16.82 10.65
CA GLY A 453 -2.56 15.40 10.92
C GLY A 453 -2.67 14.65 9.59
N ILE A 454 -3.72 14.97 8.85
CA ILE A 454 -3.88 14.61 7.44
C ILE A 454 -4.11 15.88 6.64
N ASP A 455 -3.34 16.07 5.58
CA ASP A 455 -3.50 17.15 4.62
C ASP A 455 -4.01 16.59 3.29
N CYS A 456 -5.21 16.99 2.90
CA CYS A 456 -5.86 16.62 1.64
C CYS A 456 -6.15 17.84 0.76
N GLY A 457 -5.33 18.89 0.90
CA GLY A 457 -5.45 20.10 0.11
C GLY A 457 -5.44 19.82 -1.40
N GLY A 458 -6.49 20.24 -2.11
CA GLY A 458 -6.54 20.06 -3.58
C GLY A 458 -6.83 18.63 -4.06
N SER A 459 -7.25 17.74 -3.17
CA SER A 459 -7.75 16.41 -3.57
C SER A 459 -9.07 16.46 -4.33
N ILE A 460 -9.35 15.47 -5.18
CA ILE A 460 -10.66 15.28 -5.82
C ILE A 460 -11.19 13.87 -5.58
N TYR A 461 -12.50 13.72 -5.35
CA TYR A 461 -13.12 12.41 -5.13
C TYR A 461 -12.39 11.55 -4.08
N THR A 462 -11.83 12.19 -3.05
CA THR A 462 -11.01 11.52 -2.04
C THR A 462 -11.79 11.37 -0.74
N GLU A 463 -11.75 10.18 -0.17
CA GLU A 463 -12.40 9.85 1.09
C GLU A 463 -11.36 9.72 2.21
N VAL A 464 -11.51 10.51 3.27
CA VAL A 464 -10.72 10.44 4.50
C VAL A 464 -11.63 9.93 5.62
N ALA A 465 -11.49 8.65 5.97
CA ALA A 465 -12.46 7.95 6.81
C ALA A 465 -11.86 7.19 8.00
N ASN A 466 -12.50 7.17 9.17
CA ASN A 466 -12.08 6.31 10.29
C ASN A 466 -10.61 6.51 10.74
N ASN A 467 -10.05 7.71 10.64
CA ASN A 467 -8.69 7.98 11.12
C ASN A 467 -8.72 8.52 12.55
N TYR A 468 -7.67 8.21 13.32
CA TYR A 468 -7.42 8.81 14.63
C TYR A 468 -6.31 9.85 14.48
N ILE A 469 -6.61 11.12 14.79
CA ILE A 469 -5.69 12.24 14.63
C ILE A 469 -5.55 12.96 15.98
N ASN A 470 -4.31 13.08 16.46
CA ASN A 470 -4.00 13.64 17.76
C ASN A 470 -2.83 14.63 17.72
N GLY A 471 -3.03 15.84 18.25
CA GLY A 471 -1.95 16.77 18.56
C GLY A 471 -1.34 17.53 17.37
N ALA A 472 -2.06 17.63 16.24
CA ALA A 472 -1.61 18.41 15.08
C ALA A 472 -2.12 19.86 15.10
N LEU A 473 -1.41 20.83 14.52
CA LEU A 473 -1.90 22.21 14.43
C LEU A 473 -3.26 22.27 13.71
N TYR A 474 -3.35 21.60 12.57
CA TYR A 474 -4.58 21.31 11.85
C TYR A 474 -4.82 19.80 11.92
N GLY A 475 -5.94 19.36 12.49
CA GLY A 475 -6.27 17.94 12.57
C GLY A 475 -6.39 17.32 11.16
N LEU A 476 -7.40 17.78 10.43
CA LEU A 476 -7.65 17.39 9.04
C LEU A 476 -7.81 18.63 8.18
N ASN A 477 -6.97 18.76 7.16
CA ASN A 477 -7.21 19.70 6.08
C ASN A 477 -7.85 18.98 4.89
N ILE A 478 -8.99 19.46 4.43
CA ILE A 478 -9.71 18.92 3.26
C ILE A 478 -10.19 20.05 2.34
N GLY A 479 -9.62 21.25 2.50
CA GLY A 479 -9.89 22.41 1.66
C GLY A 479 -9.27 22.31 0.26
N GLY A 480 -9.63 23.24 -0.61
CA GLY A 480 -9.24 23.26 -2.02
C GLY A 480 -9.72 22.05 -2.84
N GLY A 481 -10.33 21.05 -2.19
CA GLY A 481 -10.71 19.80 -2.81
C GLY A 481 -12.13 19.81 -3.37
N GLN A 482 -12.40 18.89 -4.29
CA GLN A 482 -13.72 18.74 -4.91
C GLN A 482 -14.28 17.34 -4.67
N TYR A 483 -15.55 17.25 -4.29
CA TYR A 483 -16.22 15.95 -4.07
C TYR A 483 -15.51 15.07 -3.05
N CYS A 484 -14.84 15.67 -2.07
CA CYS A 484 -14.12 14.96 -1.02
C CYS A 484 -15.01 14.73 0.21
N VAL A 485 -14.71 13.67 0.96
CA VAL A 485 -15.50 13.27 2.14
C VAL A 485 -14.58 13.07 3.32
N ALA A 486 -14.77 13.84 4.38
CA ALA A 486 -14.21 13.60 5.71
C ALA A 486 -15.27 12.91 6.56
N ARG A 487 -15.07 11.63 6.91
CA ARG A 487 -16.07 10.91 7.69
C ARG A 487 -15.55 10.04 8.83
N ASP A 488 -16.33 9.94 9.90
CA ASP A 488 -16.08 8.99 10.98
C ASP A 488 -14.65 9.10 11.57
N ASN A 489 -14.00 10.28 11.45
CA ASN A 489 -12.66 10.50 11.99
C ASN A 489 -12.75 10.93 13.45
N PHE A 490 -11.77 10.53 14.25
CA PHE A 490 -11.58 10.98 15.62
C PHE A 490 -10.43 11.99 15.66
N ILE A 491 -10.72 13.26 15.93
CA ILE A 491 -9.77 14.37 15.86
C ILE A 491 -9.72 15.03 17.24
N GLN A 492 -8.55 15.06 17.85
CA GLN A 492 -8.37 15.67 19.16
C GLN A 492 -7.06 16.45 19.29
N ASP A 493 -7.04 17.31 20.32
CA ASP A 493 -5.88 18.09 20.74
C ASP A 493 -5.24 18.90 19.60
N SER A 494 -6.03 19.30 18.60
CA SER A 494 -5.55 20.20 17.57
C SER A 494 -5.27 21.58 18.14
N SER A 495 -4.15 22.21 17.78
CA SER A 495 -3.74 23.49 18.38
C SER A 495 -4.19 24.73 17.61
N ALA A 496 -4.80 24.59 16.42
CA ALA A 496 -5.46 25.69 15.70
C ALA A 496 -6.84 25.31 15.17
N ILE A 497 -6.97 24.25 14.38
CA ILE A 497 -8.23 23.88 13.72
C ILE A 497 -8.39 22.35 13.71
N GLY A 498 -9.57 21.85 14.08
CA GLY A 498 -9.91 20.43 13.97
C GLY A 498 -10.04 20.00 12.51
N ILE A 499 -11.02 20.57 11.79
CA ILE A 499 -11.20 20.37 10.34
C ILE A 499 -11.17 21.71 9.61
N SER A 500 -10.24 21.84 8.65
CA SER A 500 -10.07 23.03 7.81
C SER A 500 -10.63 22.80 6.41
N VAL A 501 -11.41 23.77 5.93
CA VAL A 501 -11.92 23.86 4.56
C VAL A 501 -11.71 25.28 4.04
N GLN A 502 -10.77 25.43 3.13
CA GLN A 502 -10.62 26.67 2.38
C GLN A 502 -11.15 26.51 0.96
N ASN A 503 -11.73 27.57 0.38
CA ASN A 503 -12.21 27.55 -0.99
C ASN A 503 -11.07 27.29 -1.99
N VAL A 504 -10.01 28.08 -1.95
CA VAL A 504 -8.81 27.86 -2.76
C VAL A 504 -7.62 27.71 -1.84
N GLU A 505 -6.97 26.56 -1.92
CA GLU A 505 -5.75 26.29 -1.15
C GLU A 505 -4.50 26.47 -1.96
N SER A 506 -3.40 26.61 -1.22
CA SER A 506 -2.06 26.60 -1.76
C SER A 506 -1.18 25.60 -1.04
N ASP A 507 -0.13 25.18 -1.72
CA ASP A 507 0.98 24.50 -1.11
C ASP A 507 1.70 25.39 -0.07
N GLY A 508 2.70 24.82 0.62
CA GLY A 508 3.55 25.54 1.56
C GLY A 508 4.37 26.68 0.96
N ARG A 509 4.34 26.89 -0.37
CA ARG A 509 5.05 27.96 -1.10
C ARG A 509 4.11 29.03 -1.65
N GLY A 510 2.79 28.86 -1.47
CA GLY A 510 1.76 29.81 -1.87
C GLY A 510 1.20 29.65 -3.28
N GLY A 511 1.57 28.59 -4.01
CA GLY A 511 0.99 28.21 -5.31
C GLY A 511 -0.30 27.42 -5.13
N ASN A 512 -1.36 27.79 -5.86
CA ASN A 512 -2.67 27.12 -5.71
C ASN A 512 -2.79 25.85 -6.56
N PHE A 513 -3.70 24.96 -6.15
CA PHE A 513 -3.95 23.68 -6.81
C PHE A 513 -4.81 23.77 -8.08
N ASN A 514 -5.11 24.98 -8.57
CA ASN A 514 -6.04 25.22 -9.69
C ASN A 514 -7.46 24.69 -9.44
N LEU A 515 -7.86 24.59 -8.17
CA LEU A 515 -9.15 24.06 -7.73
C LEU A 515 -9.83 25.04 -6.78
N ALA A 516 -11.15 25.19 -6.98
CA ALA A 516 -12.05 25.80 -6.02
C ALA A 516 -12.87 24.70 -5.34
N CYS A 517 -13.03 24.81 -4.03
CA CYS A 517 -13.65 23.79 -3.19
C CYS A 517 -15.14 23.70 -3.48
N THR A 518 -15.61 22.49 -3.80
CA THR A 518 -17.03 22.23 -4.05
C THR A 518 -17.42 20.79 -3.73
N GLY A 519 -18.63 20.60 -3.21
CA GLY A 519 -19.22 19.26 -3.05
C GLY A 519 -18.59 18.45 -1.93
N LEU A 520 -18.13 19.11 -0.86
CA LEU A 520 -17.45 18.46 0.26
C LEU A 520 -18.43 17.97 1.31
N SER A 521 -18.16 16.82 1.93
CA SER A 521 -18.96 16.31 3.06
C SER A 521 -18.10 16.09 4.30
N ILE A 522 -18.54 16.62 5.44
CA ILE A 522 -17.97 16.41 6.78
C ILE A 522 -19.02 15.68 7.61
N VAL A 523 -18.90 14.35 7.73
CA VAL A 523 -19.97 13.50 8.26
C VAL A 523 -19.53 12.56 9.37
N GLY A 524 -20.22 12.50 10.50
CA GLY A 524 -19.96 11.46 11.50
C GLY A 524 -18.65 11.62 12.28
N ASN A 525 -17.95 12.75 12.17
CA ASN A 525 -16.66 12.95 12.82
C ASN A 525 -16.83 13.27 14.31
N TRP A 526 -15.87 12.83 15.12
CA TRP A 526 -15.72 13.22 16.51
C TRP A 526 -14.57 14.21 16.62
N ILE A 527 -14.84 15.44 17.08
CA ILE A 527 -13.87 16.53 17.08
C ILE A 527 -13.81 17.13 18.48
N THR A 528 -12.63 17.15 19.11
CA THR A 528 -12.43 17.86 20.39
C THR A 528 -11.58 19.10 20.18
N TYR A 529 -11.91 20.21 20.83
CA TYR A 529 -11.13 21.44 20.76
C TYR A 529 -11.12 22.20 22.10
N SER A 530 -10.14 23.09 22.29
CA SER A 530 -9.98 23.88 23.52
C SER A 530 -9.56 25.33 23.23
N GLY A 531 -9.80 26.23 24.19
CA GLY A 531 -9.43 27.64 24.07
C GLY A 531 -9.96 28.31 22.80
N GLU A 532 -9.03 28.82 21.98
CA GLU A 532 -9.30 29.56 20.75
C GLU A 532 -9.26 28.70 19.47
N VAL A 533 -9.19 27.38 19.61
CA VAL A 533 -9.16 26.45 18.47
C VAL A 533 -10.54 26.41 17.79
N PHE A 534 -10.57 26.24 16.46
CA PHE A 534 -11.82 25.98 15.74
C PHE A 534 -12.10 24.47 15.66
N GLY A 535 -13.35 24.06 15.86
CA GLY A 535 -13.79 22.69 15.59
C GLY A 535 -13.79 22.41 14.08
N ILE A 536 -14.76 23.00 13.37
CA ILE A 536 -14.84 22.99 11.90
C ILE A 536 -14.75 24.43 11.39
N TYR A 537 -13.82 24.68 10.47
CA TYR A 537 -13.61 26.00 9.89
C TYR A 537 -13.68 25.98 8.36
N ILE A 538 -14.75 26.57 7.82
CA ILE A 538 -15.03 26.69 6.39
C ILE A 538 -14.91 28.16 6.00
N ARG A 539 -14.07 28.48 5.02
CA ARG A 539 -13.78 29.87 4.63
C ARG A 539 -13.82 30.14 3.13
N ASP A 540 -13.84 31.44 2.80
CA ASP A 540 -13.61 31.97 1.46
C ASP A 540 -14.66 31.54 0.41
N ALA A 541 -15.92 31.35 0.84
CA ALA A 541 -17.04 30.96 -0.02
C ALA A 541 -16.91 29.55 -0.63
N ALA A 542 -16.35 28.57 0.09
CA ALA A 542 -16.38 27.16 -0.35
C ALA A 542 -17.83 26.70 -0.61
N GLN A 543 -18.08 25.98 -1.70
CA GLN A 543 -19.45 25.74 -2.19
C GLN A 543 -19.95 24.31 -1.97
N ASN A 544 -21.27 24.14 -1.84
CA ASN A 544 -21.96 22.86 -1.75
C ASN A 544 -21.39 21.97 -0.62
N ILE A 545 -21.25 22.53 0.58
CA ILE A 545 -20.66 21.85 1.72
C ILE A 545 -21.76 21.17 2.55
N LEU A 546 -21.56 19.91 2.94
CA LEU A 546 -22.40 19.21 3.90
C LEU A 546 -21.64 19.05 5.22
N VAL A 547 -22.26 19.45 6.32
CA VAL A 547 -21.78 19.19 7.69
C VAL A 547 -22.89 18.45 8.43
N SER A 548 -22.75 17.13 8.61
CA SER A 548 -23.78 16.36 9.31
C SER A 548 -23.31 15.30 10.26
N ASP A 549 -24.15 14.98 11.25
CA ASP A 549 -23.94 13.84 12.14
C ASP A 549 -22.61 13.89 12.93
N ASN A 550 -21.98 15.07 13.07
CA ASN A 550 -20.72 15.22 13.79
C ASN A 550 -20.95 15.44 15.28
N ILE A 551 -20.03 14.94 16.11
CA ILE A 551 -19.97 15.22 17.54
C ILE A 551 -18.79 16.15 17.78
N ILE A 552 -19.06 17.38 18.22
CA ILE A 552 -18.03 18.36 18.55
C ILE A 552 -18.02 18.57 20.06
N LEU A 553 -16.87 18.30 20.69
CA LEU A 553 -16.64 18.47 22.12
C LEU A 553 -15.76 19.70 22.36
N ALA A 554 -16.37 20.73 22.92
CA ALA A 554 -15.70 21.92 23.40
C ALA A 554 -15.23 21.67 24.84
N ASN A 555 -13.92 21.53 25.03
CA ASN A 555 -13.31 21.34 26.34
C ASN A 555 -13.55 22.55 27.26
N PRO A 556 -13.42 22.41 28.59
CA PRO A 556 -13.55 23.55 29.50
C PRO A 556 -12.71 24.75 29.07
N GLY A 557 -13.34 25.92 28.93
CA GLY A 557 -12.69 27.15 28.46
C GLY A 557 -12.61 27.32 26.94
N ALA A 558 -13.12 26.37 26.14
CA ALA A 558 -13.27 26.53 24.71
C ALA A 558 -14.32 27.59 24.34
N ASP A 559 -14.04 28.36 23.30
CA ASP A 559 -14.99 29.30 22.70
C ASP A 559 -16.03 28.54 21.86
N LEU A 560 -17.25 28.41 22.40
CA LEU A 560 -18.35 27.70 21.75
C LEU A 560 -18.72 28.26 20.37
N THR A 561 -18.39 29.52 20.09
CA THR A 561 -18.63 30.16 18.78
C THR A 561 -17.77 29.56 17.67
N ARG A 562 -16.72 28.83 18.05
CA ARG A 562 -15.75 28.23 17.14
C ARG A 562 -16.00 26.74 16.88
N ALA A 563 -17.08 26.16 17.43
CA ALA A 563 -17.46 24.78 17.14
C ALA A 563 -17.67 24.56 15.62
N LEU A 564 -18.40 25.48 14.99
CA LEU A 564 -18.54 25.59 13.54
C LEU A 564 -18.39 27.06 13.15
N SER A 565 -17.46 27.34 12.26
CA SER A 565 -17.27 28.66 11.65
C SER A 565 -17.36 28.53 10.14
N ALA A 566 -18.42 29.07 9.53
CA ALA A 566 -18.74 28.79 8.13
C ALA A 566 -18.96 30.06 7.30
N TYR A 567 -17.89 30.57 6.70
CA TYR A 567 -17.90 31.74 5.80
C TYR A 567 -18.25 31.31 4.37
N THR A 568 -19.49 30.86 4.22
CA THR A 568 -20.10 30.48 2.95
C THR A 568 -21.62 30.67 3.00
N ASP A 569 -22.24 30.85 1.83
CA ASP A 569 -23.69 30.79 1.62
C ASP A 569 -24.19 29.42 1.17
N SER A 570 -23.29 28.48 0.89
CA SER A 570 -23.59 27.20 0.27
C SER A 570 -23.18 26.05 1.19
N ILE A 571 -23.95 25.87 2.25
CA ILE A 571 -23.75 24.85 3.28
C ILE A 571 -25.08 24.23 3.72
N ILE A 572 -25.07 22.92 3.98
CA ILE A 572 -26.14 22.18 4.64
C ILE A 572 -25.61 21.70 5.99
N ILE A 573 -26.33 22.03 7.06
CA ILE A 573 -26.00 21.66 8.44
C ILE A 573 -27.17 20.84 8.99
N ARG A 574 -26.90 19.66 9.56
CA ARG A 574 -27.93 18.81 10.19
C ARG A 574 -27.37 17.74 11.13
N ASN A 575 -28.16 17.31 12.09
CA ASN A 575 -27.86 16.27 13.07
C ASN A 575 -26.51 16.38 13.80
N ASN A 576 -25.95 17.58 13.96
CA ASN A 576 -24.68 17.74 14.68
C ASN A 576 -24.94 17.96 16.18
N LEU A 577 -24.04 17.45 17.02
CA LEU A 577 -24.11 17.60 18.47
C LEU A 577 -22.91 18.39 18.98
N LEU A 578 -23.18 19.42 19.78
CA LEU A 578 -22.16 20.13 20.57
C LEU A 578 -22.23 19.62 22.01
N ASN A 579 -21.14 19.08 22.54
CA ASN A 579 -21.06 18.57 23.93
C ASN A 579 -22.19 17.56 24.29
N TYR A 580 -22.55 16.67 23.36
CA TYR A 580 -23.69 15.74 23.50
C TYR A 580 -25.03 16.40 23.84
N THR A 581 -25.15 17.70 23.59
CA THR A 581 -26.34 18.45 23.92
C THR A 581 -27.25 18.44 22.70
N GLU A 582 -28.30 17.62 22.76
CA GLU A 582 -29.30 17.54 21.68
C GLU A 582 -30.05 18.85 21.50
N ARG A 583 -30.34 19.55 22.61
CA ARG A 583 -31.10 20.80 22.62
C ARG A 583 -30.38 21.84 23.44
N TRP A 584 -29.79 22.82 22.78
CA TRP A 584 -28.98 23.82 23.47
C TRP A 584 -29.86 24.82 24.23
N PRO A 585 -29.67 25.00 25.55
CA PRO A 585 -30.44 25.99 26.29
C PRO A 585 -30.03 27.41 25.87
N VAL A 586 -31.00 28.23 25.50
CA VAL A 586 -30.79 29.61 25.06
C VAL A 586 -31.75 30.56 25.75
N LEU A 587 -31.27 31.77 25.99
CA LEU A 587 -32.02 32.88 26.55
C LEU A 587 -32.01 34.04 25.54
N PRO A 588 -33.15 34.38 24.91
CA PRO A 588 -33.23 35.55 24.06
C PRO A 588 -32.86 36.81 24.85
N SER A 589 -32.10 37.70 24.22
CA SER A 589 -31.56 38.90 24.84
C SER A 589 -31.56 40.07 23.86
N VAL A 590 -31.41 41.30 24.36
CA VAL A 590 -31.35 42.47 23.47
C VAL A 590 -29.98 42.51 22.79
N ALA A 591 -29.97 42.38 21.46
CA ALA A 591 -28.79 42.54 20.61
C ALA A 591 -29.13 43.52 19.47
N ASN A 592 -28.30 44.54 19.26
CA ASN A 592 -28.52 45.59 18.25
C ASN A 592 -29.92 46.25 18.34
N GLY A 593 -30.44 46.43 19.56
CA GLY A 593 -31.77 47.01 19.80
C GLY A 593 -32.96 46.07 19.53
N LEU A 594 -32.70 44.82 19.14
CA LEU A 594 -33.71 43.80 18.86
C LEU A 594 -33.67 42.70 19.94
N TYR A 595 -34.84 42.19 20.34
CA TYR A 595 -34.89 41.03 21.24
C TYR A 595 -34.63 39.76 20.42
N THR A 596 -33.44 39.23 20.58
CA THR A 596 -32.79 38.32 19.63
C THR A 596 -32.55 36.96 20.25
N LEU A 597 -32.93 35.92 19.52
CA LEU A 597 -32.59 34.54 19.79
C LEU A 597 -31.26 34.22 19.11
N VAL A 598 -30.18 34.16 19.90
CA VAL A 598 -28.84 33.80 19.43
C VAL A 598 -28.62 32.30 19.63
N VAL A 599 -28.39 31.57 18.54
CA VAL A 599 -28.24 30.11 18.56
C VAL A 599 -26.80 29.68 18.23
N PRO A 600 -26.28 28.59 18.79
CA PRO A 600 -24.99 28.05 18.34
C PRO A 600 -25.03 27.71 16.84
N ASP A 601 -23.97 28.03 16.12
CA ASP A 601 -23.89 27.84 14.66
C ASP A 601 -24.10 26.39 14.23
N ILE A 602 -23.65 25.44 15.06
CA ILE A 602 -23.75 24.00 14.79
C ILE A 602 -25.06 23.36 15.28
N ALA A 603 -25.81 24.02 16.17
CA ALA A 603 -26.99 23.40 16.79
C ALA A 603 -28.16 23.32 15.81
N ASP A 604 -28.78 22.14 15.73
CA ASP A 604 -30.02 21.89 14.98
C ASP A 604 -31.28 22.03 15.84
N ALA A 605 -31.13 21.95 17.17
CA ALA A 605 -32.22 22.16 18.10
C ALA A 605 -31.75 22.95 19.34
N ILE A 606 -32.66 23.78 19.85
CA ILE A 606 -32.45 24.63 21.01
C ILE A 606 -33.65 24.58 21.94
N THR A 607 -33.45 24.95 23.21
CA THR A 607 -34.54 25.14 24.18
C THR A 607 -34.52 26.57 24.69
N VAL A 608 -35.61 27.31 24.46
CA VAL A 608 -35.84 28.62 25.05
C VAL A 608 -36.38 28.43 26.46
N VAL A 609 -35.52 28.64 27.46
CA VAL A 609 -35.90 28.42 28.87
C VAL A 609 -36.73 29.57 29.45
N GLN A 610 -36.65 30.75 28.84
CA GLN A 610 -37.40 31.94 29.25
C GLN A 610 -37.42 32.97 28.12
N ALA A 611 -38.49 33.76 28.00
CA ALA A 611 -38.57 34.92 27.11
C ALA A 611 -39.32 36.08 27.81
N TYR A 612 -38.78 37.30 27.72
CA TYR A 612 -39.34 38.48 28.40
C TYR A 612 -40.03 39.46 27.44
N ALA A 613 -39.82 39.29 26.13
CA ALA A 613 -40.40 40.10 25.06
C ALA A 613 -40.57 39.23 23.80
N PRO A 614 -41.32 39.71 22.79
CA PRO A 614 -41.38 39.04 21.49
C PRO A 614 -39.99 38.94 20.84
N VAL A 615 -39.63 37.76 20.36
CA VAL A 615 -38.40 37.50 19.59
C VAL A 615 -38.53 38.15 18.22
N THR A 616 -37.74 39.19 17.98
CA THR A 616 -37.72 39.97 16.75
C THR A 616 -36.54 39.62 15.84
N SER A 617 -35.63 38.75 16.29
CA SER A 617 -34.52 38.28 15.47
C SER A 617 -34.09 36.87 15.86
N ILE A 618 -33.69 36.07 14.88
CA ILE A 618 -33.02 34.77 15.07
C ILE A 618 -31.72 34.84 14.28
N ILE A 619 -30.59 34.68 14.97
CA ILE A 619 -29.26 34.69 14.35
C ILE A 619 -28.38 33.63 14.99
N THR A 620 -27.35 33.18 14.27
CA THR A 620 -26.31 32.36 14.89
C THR A 620 -25.35 33.22 15.70
N GLN A 621 -24.62 32.59 16.62
CA GLN A 621 -23.68 33.29 17.49
C GLN A 621 -22.56 33.96 16.69
N GLN A 622 -22.05 33.28 15.66
CA GLN A 622 -21.06 33.87 14.77
C GLN A 622 -21.64 35.01 13.92
N ALA A 623 -22.92 34.91 13.50
CA ALA A 623 -23.56 36.00 12.76
C ALA A 623 -23.67 37.29 13.61
N ALA A 624 -23.89 37.15 14.93
CA ALA A 624 -23.87 38.28 15.85
C ALA A 624 -22.49 38.94 15.95
N GLN A 625 -21.42 38.14 16.00
CA GLN A 625 -20.03 38.62 16.11
C GLN A 625 -19.52 39.28 14.82
N LEU A 626 -19.94 38.78 13.66
CA LEU A 626 -19.48 39.23 12.35
C LEU A 626 -20.39 40.30 11.72
N ALA A 627 -21.33 40.84 12.49
CA ALA A 627 -22.19 41.93 12.05
C ALA A 627 -21.35 43.11 11.54
N GLY A 628 -21.61 43.54 10.31
CA GLY A 628 -20.89 44.64 9.66
C GLY A 628 -19.49 44.33 9.16
N GLN A 629 -19.09 43.06 9.09
CA GLN A 629 -17.84 42.63 8.47
C GLN A 629 -18.10 41.95 7.12
N ILE A 630 -17.14 42.00 6.19
CA ILE A 630 -17.18 41.22 4.94
C ILE A 630 -16.66 39.81 5.24
N VAL A 631 -17.54 38.82 5.27
CA VAL A 631 -17.18 37.46 5.69
C VAL A 631 -16.62 36.62 4.55
N PHE A 632 -17.08 36.84 3.32
CA PHE A 632 -16.49 36.23 2.13
C PHE A 632 -16.87 36.99 0.85
N CYS A 633 -16.13 36.69 -0.22
CA CYS A 633 -16.45 37.09 -1.59
C CYS A 633 -16.56 35.85 -2.46
N LYS A 634 -17.66 35.74 -3.21
CA LYS A 634 -17.90 34.62 -4.13
C LYS A 634 -17.66 35.06 -5.56
N VAL A 635 -16.91 34.28 -6.32
CA VAL A 635 -16.72 34.51 -7.75
C VAL A 635 -18.02 34.19 -8.50
N VAL A 636 -18.53 35.15 -9.25
CA VAL A 636 -19.75 35.00 -10.08
C VAL A 636 -19.36 34.78 -11.54
N ASN A 637 -18.37 35.53 -12.01
CA ASN A 637 -17.71 35.30 -13.30
C ASN A 637 -16.20 35.36 -13.08
N ALA A 638 -15.48 34.35 -13.56
CA ALA A 638 -14.03 34.25 -13.38
C ALA A 638 -13.25 35.23 -14.30
N GLY A 639 -13.88 35.70 -15.38
CA GLY A 639 -13.22 36.51 -16.40
C GLY A 639 -12.09 35.77 -17.13
N SER A 640 -11.23 36.52 -17.82
CA SER A 640 -10.08 35.96 -18.54
C SER A 640 -8.95 36.98 -18.73
N GLY A 641 -7.75 36.48 -19.04
CA GLY A 641 -6.57 37.31 -19.33
C GLY A 641 -5.83 37.87 -18.10
N TYR A 642 -6.19 37.45 -16.88
CA TYR A 642 -5.54 37.91 -15.65
C TYR A 642 -4.20 37.23 -15.43
N THR A 643 -3.11 38.00 -15.36
CA THR A 643 -1.85 37.58 -14.74
C THR A 643 -1.66 38.21 -13.37
N ASN A 644 -2.33 39.34 -13.12
CA ASN A 644 -2.37 40.03 -11.84
C ASN A 644 -3.78 40.55 -11.58
N ALA A 645 -4.29 40.34 -10.37
CA ALA A 645 -5.59 40.84 -9.97
C ALA A 645 -5.58 41.30 -8.51
N ALA A 646 -6.36 42.34 -8.23
CA ALA A 646 -6.61 42.86 -6.90
C ALA A 646 -8.11 43.06 -6.71
N VAL A 647 -8.55 42.99 -5.46
CA VAL A 647 -9.93 43.27 -5.07
C VAL A 647 -9.97 44.54 -4.24
N SER A 648 -10.93 45.41 -4.54
CA SER A 648 -11.21 46.63 -3.79
C SER A 648 -12.66 46.63 -3.32
N PHE A 649 -12.90 47.17 -2.13
CA PHE A 649 -14.22 47.19 -1.49
C PHE A 649 -14.76 48.63 -1.46
N SER A 650 -16.06 48.78 -1.71
CA SER A 650 -16.77 50.05 -1.54
C SER A 650 -17.99 49.86 -0.64
N GLY A 651 -18.25 50.83 0.24
CA GLY A 651 -19.32 50.77 1.24
C GLY A 651 -19.05 51.72 2.40
N SER A 652 -19.85 51.63 3.46
CA SER A 652 -19.70 52.43 4.69
C SER A 652 -18.55 51.97 5.60
N GLY A 653 -18.01 50.78 5.37
CA GLY A 653 -17.00 50.16 6.21
C GLY A 653 -15.58 50.53 5.84
N THR A 654 -14.63 50.04 6.64
CA THR A 654 -13.19 50.27 6.47
C THR A 654 -12.37 49.00 6.70
N ASN A 655 -11.14 49.00 6.19
CA ASN A 655 -10.09 47.99 6.44
C ASN A 655 -10.36 46.57 5.95
N ALA A 656 -11.39 46.32 5.13
CA ALA A 656 -11.50 45.02 4.46
C ALA A 656 -10.36 44.86 3.45
N ALA A 657 -9.74 43.67 3.46
CA ALA A 657 -8.67 43.30 2.55
C ALA A 657 -8.80 41.83 2.16
N ALA A 658 -8.42 41.51 0.93
CA ALA A 658 -8.48 40.16 0.42
C ALA A 658 -7.42 39.92 -0.67
N LYS A 659 -7.09 38.64 -0.86
CA LYS A 659 -6.19 38.14 -1.90
C LYS A 659 -7.01 37.49 -3.01
N VAL A 660 -6.66 37.77 -4.25
CA VAL A 660 -7.25 37.11 -5.43
C VAL A 660 -6.41 35.89 -5.79
N TRP A 661 -7.07 34.74 -5.95
CA TRP A 661 -6.46 33.54 -6.48
C TRP A 661 -6.70 33.45 -7.97
N LEU A 662 -5.64 33.20 -8.75
CA LEU A 662 -5.68 33.09 -10.20
C LEU A 662 -5.30 31.69 -10.66
N SER A 663 -5.96 31.22 -11.72
CA SER A 663 -5.61 29.98 -12.41
C SER A 663 -5.95 30.11 -13.89
N GLY A 664 -5.02 29.72 -14.77
CA GLY A 664 -5.24 29.70 -16.22
C GLY A 664 -5.67 31.04 -16.83
N GLY A 665 -5.28 32.18 -16.23
CA GLY A 665 -5.71 33.51 -16.69
C GLY A 665 -7.08 33.97 -16.15
N ALA A 666 -7.70 33.23 -15.23
CA ALA A 666 -9.01 33.54 -14.66
C ALA A 666 -8.97 33.66 -13.13
N VAL A 667 -9.92 34.39 -12.55
CA VAL A 667 -10.10 34.47 -11.10
C VAL A 667 -10.74 33.18 -10.58
N LEU A 668 -9.99 32.43 -9.77
CA LEU A 668 -10.41 31.16 -9.20
C LEU A 668 -11.17 31.35 -7.88
N GLY A 669 -10.75 32.29 -7.04
CA GLY A 669 -11.34 32.53 -5.73
C GLY A 669 -10.82 33.80 -5.05
N ILE A 670 -11.47 34.20 -3.96
CA ILE A 670 -11.10 35.36 -3.15
C ILE A 670 -10.90 34.91 -1.71
N GLN A 671 -9.70 35.08 -1.17
CA GLN A 671 -9.40 34.81 0.23
C GLN A 671 -9.46 36.09 1.04
N MET A 672 -10.29 36.15 2.07
CA MET A 672 -10.31 37.30 2.97
C MET A 672 -9.05 37.27 3.86
N SER A 673 -8.28 38.36 3.86
CA SER A 673 -7.14 38.54 4.78
C SER A 673 -7.49 39.46 5.95
N ASN A 674 -8.49 40.32 5.76
CA ASN A 674 -9.13 41.10 6.81
C ASN A 674 -10.60 41.33 6.44
N ASN A 675 -11.52 41.00 7.34
CA ASN A 675 -12.96 41.16 7.10
C ASN A 675 -13.42 42.62 7.21
N GLY A 676 -12.59 43.50 7.78
CA GLY A 676 -12.91 44.91 8.02
C GLY A 676 -14.06 45.10 9.02
N ASN A 677 -14.56 46.33 9.13
CA ASN A 677 -15.66 46.66 10.05
C ASN A 677 -16.53 47.81 9.53
N GLY A 678 -17.80 47.86 9.95
CA GLY A 678 -18.75 48.93 9.63
C GLY A 678 -19.37 48.85 8.22
N TYR A 679 -19.21 47.74 7.52
CA TYR A 679 -19.87 47.48 6.25
C TYR A 679 -21.37 47.22 6.44
N GLY A 680 -22.16 47.49 5.41
CA GLY A 680 -23.61 47.35 5.47
C GLY A 680 -24.21 46.90 4.15
N VAL A 681 -25.54 46.95 4.07
CA VAL A 681 -26.29 46.69 2.83
C VAL A 681 -25.80 47.63 1.73
N GLY A 682 -25.61 47.10 0.51
CA GLY A 682 -25.09 47.85 -0.63
C GLY A 682 -23.56 47.89 -0.75
N THR A 683 -22.83 47.23 0.16
CA THR A 683 -21.39 46.99 -0.01
C THR A 683 -21.14 46.23 -1.30
N THR A 684 -20.19 46.68 -2.11
CA THR A 684 -19.79 46.02 -3.35
C THR A 684 -18.27 45.86 -3.39
N ALA A 685 -17.78 45.00 -4.28
CA ALA A 685 -16.36 44.84 -4.54
C ALA A 685 -16.09 44.79 -6.04
N THR A 686 -14.92 45.26 -6.44
CA THR A 686 -14.48 45.27 -7.85
C THR A 686 -13.15 44.57 -7.97
N ILE A 687 -13.05 43.68 -8.96
CA ILE A 687 -11.78 43.08 -9.39
C ILE A 687 -11.13 44.03 -10.40
N THR A 688 -9.90 44.42 -10.11
CA THR A 688 -9.04 45.21 -11.01
C THR A 688 -7.83 44.37 -11.38
N GLY A 689 -7.24 44.58 -12.56
CA GLY A 689 -6.10 43.82 -13.03
C GLY A 689 -5.84 44.06 -14.51
N ASP A 690 -5.05 43.19 -15.12
CA ASP A 690 -4.76 43.18 -16.55
C ASP A 690 -5.76 42.35 -17.38
N GLY A 691 -6.55 41.49 -16.73
CA GLY A 691 -7.65 40.76 -17.35
C GLY A 691 -8.99 41.52 -17.37
N THR A 692 -10.02 40.87 -17.91
CA THR A 692 -11.37 41.45 -18.03
C THR A 692 -12.48 40.47 -17.66
N GLY A 693 -13.66 41.01 -17.33
CA GLY A 693 -14.89 40.24 -17.17
C GLY A 693 -15.10 39.54 -15.83
N ALA A 694 -14.13 39.57 -14.91
CA ALA A 694 -14.30 38.98 -13.58
C ALA A 694 -15.29 39.78 -12.75
N THR A 695 -16.25 39.10 -12.12
CA THR A 695 -17.22 39.69 -11.20
C THR A 695 -17.37 38.83 -9.94
N ILE A 696 -17.59 39.48 -8.80
CA ILE A 696 -17.75 38.84 -7.50
C ILE A 696 -18.99 39.38 -6.78
N SER A 697 -19.56 38.57 -5.90
CA SER A 697 -20.58 39.01 -4.92
C SER A 697 -19.97 39.09 -3.53
N VAL A 698 -20.34 40.12 -2.77
CA VAL A 698 -19.84 40.37 -1.41
C VAL A 698 -20.89 39.96 -0.39
N GLN A 699 -20.49 39.19 0.61
CA GLN A 699 -21.35 38.86 1.75
C GLN A 699 -20.91 39.67 2.98
N VAL A 700 -21.80 40.53 3.48
CA VAL A 700 -21.62 41.30 4.73
C VAL A 700 -22.42 40.63 5.85
N GLY A 701 -21.73 40.29 6.94
CA GLY A 701 -22.26 39.43 8.00
C GLY A 701 -22.54 38.01 7.50
N LEU A 702 -22.72 37.06 8.41
CA LEU A 702 -23.12 35.72 8.00
C LEU A 702 -24.58 35.70 7.52
N PRO A 703 -24.87 35.04 6.38
CA PRO A 703 -26.23 34.89 5.91
C PRO A 703 -27.00 33.88 6.77
N VAL A 704 -28.33 33.95 6.76
CA VAL A 704 -29.15 32.80 7.14
C VAL A 704 -28.99 31.74 6.06
N TRP A 705 -28.37 30.62 6.39
CA TRP A 705 -28.10 29.55 5.43
C TRP A 705 -29.40 28.94 4.89
N GLN A 706 -29.48 28.83 3.57
CA GLN A 706 -30.65 28.27 2.90
C GLN A 706 -30.88 26.83 3.37
N ASN A 707 -32.13 26.52 3.73
CA ASN A 707 -32.57 25.22 4.24
C ASN A 707 -31.94 24.76 5.56
N LYS A 708 -31.17 25.60 6.28
CA LYS A 708 -30.79 25.27 7.66
C LYS A 708 -32.06 25.13 8.48
N LYS A 709 -32.22 23.99 9.15
CA LYS A 709 -33.33 23.76 10.08
C LYS A 709 -32.88 24.06 11.50
N THR A 710 -33.76 24.64 12.29
CA THR A 710 -33.54 24.88 13.72
C THR A 710 -34.84 24.65 14.45
N SER A 711 -34.90 23.56 15.22
CA SER A 711 -36.03 23.24 16.09
C SER A 711 -35.92 24.03 17.39
N VAL A 712 -36.99 24.70 17.78
CA VAL A 712 -37.02 25.57 18.96
C VAL A 712 -38.06 25.06 19.93
N ASP A 713 -37.59 24.41 20.99
CA ASP A 713 -38.42 23.95 22.10
C ASP A 713 -38.62 25.07 23.10
N CYS A 714 -39.87 25.40 23.39
CA CYS A 714 -40.23 26.51 24.24
C CYS A 714 -40.57 25.98 25.64
N ALA A 715 -39.68 26.13 26.63
CA ALA A 715 -40.00 25.77 28.02
C ALA A 715 -40.83 26.85 28.74
N ALA A 716 -40.95 28.03 28.14
CA ALA A 716 -41.85 29.11 28.52
C ALA A 716 -42.66 29.54 27.29
N ASN A 717 -43.69 30.37 27.47
CA ASN A 717 -44.38 30.98 26.33
C ASN A 717 -43.41 31.89 25.57
N VAL A 718 -43.24 31.67 24.26
CA VAL A 718 -42.38 32.48 23.39
C VAL A 718 -43.22 33.07 22.29
N ILE A 719 -43.13 34.38 22.08
CA ILE A 719 -43.76 35.07 20.96
C ILE A 719 -42.69 35.32 19.91
N PHE A 720 -42.90 34.90 18.67
CA PHE A 720 -42.07 35.30 17.53
C PHE A 720 -42.81 36.38 16.75
N GLU A 721 -42.21 37.57 16.71
CA GLU A 721 -42.72 38.72 15.98
C GLU A 721 -42.48 38.56 14.48
N GLN A 722 -43.31 39.18 13.64
CA GLN A 722 -43.09 39.19 12.19
C GLN A 722 -42.64 40.57 11.69
N ALA A 723 -43.21 41.65 12.24
CA ALA A 723 -42.90 43.00 11.84
C ALA A 723 -41.53 43.45 12.37
N ASN A 724 -40.80 44.25 11.59
CA ASN A 724 -39.51 44.83 11.99
C ASN A 724 -38.45 43.79 12.41
N THR A 725 -38.47 42.61 11.79
CA THR A 725 -37.51 41.54 12.07
C THR A 725 -36.30 41.60 11.17
N VAL A 726 -35.11 41.36 11.73
CA VAL A 726 -33.83 41.34 11.01
C VAL A 726 -32.95 40.23 11.57
N PRO A 727 -32.67 39.14 10.83
CA PRO A 727 -33.22 38.76 9.52
C PRO A 727 -34.75 38.65 9.52
N PHE A 728 -35.37 38.77 8.34
CA PHE A 728 -36.82 38.68 8.19
C PHE A 728 -37.33 37.32 8.69
N GLN A 729 -38.33 37.33 9.56
CA GLN A 729 -39.03 36.15 10.05
C GLN A 729 -40.40 36.07 9.40
N SER A 730 -40.77 34.89 8.89
CA SER A 730 -42.06 34.65 8.26
C SER A 730 -42.71 33.38 8.79
N ASN A 731 -44.05 33.36 8.80
CA ASN A 731 -44.85 32.20 9.15
C ASN A 731 -46.14 32.20 8.31
N TRP A 732 -46.91 31.12 8.33
CA TRP A 732 -48.13 30.97 7.51
C TRP A 732 -49.30 31.86 7.93
N THR A 733 -49.22 32.52 9.11
CA THR A 733 -50.31 33.36 9.63
C THR A 733 -50.22 34.81 9.19
N GLY A 734 -49.03 35.31 8.83
CA GLY A 734 -48.83 36.73 8.57
C GLY A 734 -49.03 37.62 9.80
N ALA A 735 -48.90 37.06 11.01
CA ALA A 735 -49.00 37.74 12.29
C ALA A 735 -47.97 37.17 13.29
N PRO A 736 -47.76 37.81 14.45
CA PRO A 736 -46.95 37.23 15.53
C PRO A 736 -47.50 35.87 15.97
N ILE A 737 -46.63 34.89 16.18
CA ILE A 737 -47.00 33.54 16.63
C ILE A 737 -46.54 33.31 18.07
N THR A 738 -47.46 32.86 18.93
CA THR A 738 -47.13 32.47 20.32
C THR A 738 -46.99 30.96 20.40
N ILE A 739 -45.82 30.49 20.80
CA ILE A 739 -45.52 29.10 21.07
C ILE A 739 -45.68 28.87 22.57
N PRO A 740 -46.66 28.05 23.02
CA PRO A 740 -46.87 27.81 24.44
C PRO A 740 -45.70 27.01 25.04
N ALA A 741 -45.53 27.14 26.35
CA ALA A 741 -44.60 26.31 27.11
C ALA A 741 -44.90 24.82 26.87
N GLY A 742 -43.87 24.02 26.59
CA GLY A 742 -43.96 22.59 26.27
C GLY A 742 -44.16 22.27 24.79
N ALA A 743 -44.25 23.27 23.91
CA ALA A 743 -44.36 23.09 22.46
C ALA A 743 -43.07 23.45 21.71
N SER A 744 -43.01 23.06 20.43
CA SER A 744 -41.85 23.28 19.56
C SER A 744 -42.26 23.94 18.24
N ILE A 745 -41.33 24.66 17.63
CA ILE A 745 -41.46 25.23 16.29
C ILE A 745 -40.17 24.99 15.49
N ASP A 746 -40.31 24.55 14.24
CA ASP A 746 -39.18 24.40 13.33
C ASP A 746 -39.04 25.62 12.44
N TRP A 747 -37.87 26.25 12.50
CA TRP A 747 -37.47 27.33 11.61
C TRP A 747 -36.57 26.79 10.51
N VAL A 748 -36.84 27.20 9.27
CA VAL A 748 -36.00 26.90 8.11
C VAL A 748 -35.46 28.19 7.50
N GLY A 749 -34.16 28.23 7.20
CA GLY A 749 -33.55 29.33 6.47
C GLY A 749 -34.12 29.43 5.05
N TYR A 750 -34.60 30.61 4.67
CA TYR A 750 -35.27 30.83 3.39
C TYR A 750 -35.05 32.27 2.91
N ASN A 751 -34.43 32.43 1.73
CA ASN A 751 -34.17 33.74 1.09
C ASN A 751 -33.49 34.76 2.03
N GLY A 752 -32.49 34.32 2.80
CA GLY A 752 -31.74 35.16 3.74
C GLY A 752 -32.49 35.51 5.03
N GLY A 753 -33.71 35.00 5.22
CA GLY A 753 -34.49 35.09 6.46
C GLY A 753 -34.84 33.72 7.03
N TRP A 754 -35.73 33.70 8.01
CA TRP A 754 -36.27 32.50 8.63
C TRP A 754 -37.74 32.32 8.28
N ARG A 755 -38.15 31.09 7.98
CA ARG A 755 -39.53 30.71 7.75
C ARG A 755 -39.92 29.60 8.72
N ALA A 756 -41.02 29.78 9.44
CA ALA A 756 -41.60 28.69 10.22
C ALA A 756 -42.13 27.60 9.26
N GLU A 757 -41.56 26.40 9.32
CA GLU A 757 -41.92 25.28 8.43
C GLU A 757 -43.00 24.40 9.06
N HIS A 758 -42.82 24.07 10.34
CA HIS A 758 -43.68 23.15 11.05
C HIS A 758 -43.89 23.65 12.47
N PHE A 759 -45.14 23.59 12.92
CA PHE A 759 -45.50 23.75 14.31
C PHE A 759 -46.14 22.46 14.77
N THR A 760 -45.38 21.70 15.56
CA THR A 760 -45.83 20.46 16.17
C THR A 760 -46.68 20.83 17.37
N GLN A 761 -47.90 21.30 17.11
CA GLN A 761 -48.89 21.37 18.16
C GLN A 761 -49.41 19.95 18.35
N ASN A 762 -49.01 19.31 19.44
CA ASN A 762 -49.87 18.27 20.02
C ASN A 762 -51.29 18.83 20.34
N ASP A 763 -51.48 20.16 20.27
CA ASP A 763 -52.67 20.90 20.71
C ASP A 763 -53.40 21.75 19.64
N TYR A 764 -53.40 21.39 18.35
CA TYR A 764 -54.55 21.81 17.49
C TYR A 764 -55.84 21.06 17.88
N ILE A 765 -55.74 20.25 18.94
CA ILE A 765 -56.79 19.64 19.71
C ILE A 765 -56.72 20.27 21.10
N LEU A 766 -57.43 21.38 21.33
CA LEU A 766 -57.69 21.87 22.68
C LEU A 766 -58.90 21.07 23.22
N PRO A 767 -58.74 20.10 24.13
CA PRO A 767 -59.87 19.54 24.84
C PRO A 767 -60.51 20.66 25.66
N LYS A 768 -61.77 21.01 25.37
CA LYS A 768 -62.50 22.04 26.12
C LYS A 768 -62.83 21.64 27.58
N GLY A 769 -62.25 20.55 28.08
CA GLY A 769 -62.58 19.96 29.38
C GLY A 769 -63.91 19.20 29.40
N ASP A 770 -64.68 19.22 28.31
CA ASP A 770 -65.97 18.53 28.15
C ASP A 770 -65.89 17.26 27.28
N GLY A 771 -64.67 16.85 26.88
CA GLY A 771 -64.44 15.73 25.97
C GLY A 771 -64.48 16.10 24.48
N SER A 772 -64.66 17.38 24.13
CA SER A 772 -64.67 17.84 22.74
C SER A 772 -63.31 18.35 22.24
N VAL A 773 -63.04 18.06 20.97
CA VAL A 773 -61.81 18.43 20.23
C VAL A 773 -62.21 19.33 19.07
N ALA A 774 -61.83 20.60 19.10
CA ALA A 774 -62.10 21.54 18.01
C ALA A 774 -60.89 21.63 17.06
N ILE A 775 -61.06 21.16 15.82
CA ILE A 775 -60.10 21.38 14.72
C ILE A 775 -60.65 22.53 13.88
N ARG A 776 -59.85 23.56 13.60
CA ARG A 776 -60.23 24.72 12.77
C ARG A 776 -59.25 24.92 11.62
N THR A 777 -59.75 25.23 10.43
CA THR A 777 -58.94 25.76 9.32
C THR A 777 -58.87 27.30 9.39
N GLN A 778 -57.98 27.90 8.61
CA GLN A 778 -57.64 29.35 8.65
C GLN A 778 -58.83 30.28 8.40
N SER A 779 -59.91 29.78 7.78
CA SER A 779 -61.12 30.53 7.45
C SER A 779 -62.30 30.26 8.40
N GLY A 780 -62.18 29.30 9.33
CA GLY A 780 -63.28 28.87 10.21
C GLY A 780 -64.24 27.82 9.61
N ASP A 781 -64.08 27.46 8.34
CA ASP A 781 -65.08 26.69 7.56
C ASP A 781 -65.38 25.26 8.04
N ILE A 782 -64.53 24.66 8.89
CA ILE A 782 -64.76 23.33 9.46
C ILE A 782 -64.46 23.38 10.95
N SER A 783 -65.48 23.12 11.76
CA SER A 783 -65.36 22.85 13.20
C SER A 783 -65.95 21.47 13.50
N LEU A 784 -65.12 20.56 14.00
CA LEU A 784 -65.55 19.24 14.46
C LEU A 784 -65.94 19.33 15.94
N HIS A 785 -67.20 19.04 16.25
CA HIS A 785 -67.67 18.97 17.63
C HIS A 785 -68.20 17.55 17.90
N PRO A 786 -67.55 16.74 18.75
CA PRO A 786 -68.23 15.59 19.31
C PRO A 786 -69.26 16.11 20.33
N SER A 787 -70.54 16.12 19.95
CA SER A 787 -71.60 16.18 20.96
C SER A 787 -71.67 14.80 21.62
N GLY A 788 -71.84 14.75 22.95
CA GLY A 788 -71.94 13.51 23.71
C GLY A 788 -72.74 12.42 23.00
N ALA A 789 -72.18 11.20 23.01
CA ALA A 789 -72.59 10.03 22.24
C ALA A 789 -72.28 10.06 20.72
N GLY A 790 -71.02 10.34 20.36
CA GLY A 790 -70.37 9.72 19.19
C GLY A 790 -70.75 10.19 17.79
N ALA A 791 -71.29 11.41 17.61
CA ALA A 791 -71.50 11.99 16.29
C ALA A 791 -70.47 13.09 15.99
N VAL A 792 -69.86 13.03 14.80
CA VAL A 792 -69.00 14.07 14.26
C VAL A 792 -69.86 15.08 13.52
N ARG A 793 -69.94 16.32 14.02
CA ARG A 793 -70.68 17.41 13.37
C ARG A 793 -69.73 18.24 12.50
N LEU A 794 -70.06 18.40 11.21
CA LEU A 794 -69.44 19.38 10.33
C LEU A 794 -70.37 20.60 10.28
N LEU A 795 -69.90 21.76 10.75
CA LEU A 795 -70.64 23.03 10.70
C LEU A 795 -69.91 24.01 9.78
N SER A 796 -70.68 24.79 9.02
CA SER A 796 -70.23 25.99 8.30
C SER A 796 -70.51 27.21 9.16
N ASP A 797 -69.58 28.17 9.22
CA ASP A 797 -69.73 29.41 10.00
C ASP A 797 -70.84 30.34 9.47
N VAL A 798 -71.30 30.13 8.23
CA VAL A 798 -72.38 30.91 7.62
C VAL A 798 -73.77 30.34 7.94
N GLU A 799 -73.83 29.09 8.41
CA GLU A 799 -75.07 28.42 8.81
C GLU A 799 -74.89 27.73 10.19
N PRO A 800 -75.03 28.48 11.30
CA PRO A 800 -74.82 27.93 12.65
C PRO A 800 -75.83 26.84 13.05
N THR A 801 -76.90 26.66 12.26
CA THR A 801 -77.90 25.59 12.38
C THR A 801 -77.76 24.51 11.31
N GLY A 802 -76.56 24.36 10.72
CA GLY A 802 -76.29 23.50 9.57
C GLY A 802 -76.80 22.07 9.70
N ALA A 803 -77.25 21.54 8.55
CA ALA A 803 -77.56 20.15 8.30
C ALA A 803 -76.48 19.23 8.88
N VAL A 804 -76.88 18.17 9.57
CA VAL A 804 -75.96 17.20 10.15
C VAL A 804 -75.99 15.90 9.34
N GLU A 805 -74.83 15.29 9.11
CA GLU A 805 -74.77 13.92 8.60
C GLU A 805 -74.64 12.97 9.79
N LEU A 806 -75.64 12.11 9.94
CA LEU A 806 -75.80 11.21 11.07
C LEU A 806 -75.70 9.76 10.59
N ILE A 807 -75.22 8.87 11.46
CA ILE A 807 -75.17 7.43 11.19
C ILE A 807 -75.73 6.70 12.39
N GLY A 808 -76.65 5.77 12.18
CA GLY A 808 -77.27 5.00 13.26
C GLY A 808 -77.97 3.74 12.75
N ARG A 809 -78.70 3.03 13.63
CA ARG A 809 -79.43 1.80 13.28
C ARG A 809 -80.94 2.02 13.46
N GLY A 810 -81.74 1.62 12.48
CA GLY A 810 -83.19 1.81 12.46
C GLY A 810 -83.63 3.09 11.74
N SER A 811 -84.94 3.30 11.63
CA SER A 811 -85.49 4.50 11.01
C SER A 811 -85.22 5.74 11.90
N PRO A 812 -84.71 6.85 11.34
CA PRO A 812 -84.56 8.09 12.09
C PRO A 812 -85.89 8.81 12.32
N LEU A 813 -86.96 8.46 11.57
CA LEU A 813 -88.26 9.10 11.66
C LEU A 813 -88.90 8.88 13.05
N ASN A 814 -89.29 9.99 13.68
CA ASN A 814 -89.80 10.10 15.05
C ASN A 814 -88.80 9.74 16.16
N VAL A 815 -87.55 9.42 15.81
CA VAL A 815 -86.52 9.01 16.78
C VAL A 815 -85.41 10.05 16.89
N VAL A 816 -84.90 10.55 15.76
CA VAL A 816 -83.69 11.39 15.72
C VAL A 816 -84.07 12.83 15.39
N ALA A 817 -83.86 13.77 16.31
CA ALA A 817 -84.06 15.19 16.05
C ALA A 817 -82.87 15.79 15.29
N ALA A 818 -83.13 16.53 14.20
CA ALA A 818 -82.09 17.19 13.41
C ALA A 818 -82.67 18.34 12.58
N PRO A 819 -81.88 19.37 12.21
CA PRO A 819 -82.33 20.45 11.34
C PRO A 819 -82.67 19.99 9.91
N PRO A 820 -83.54 20.70 9.17
CA PRO A 820 -83.76 20.46 7.74
C PRO A 820 -82.45 20.49 6.95
N GLY A 821 -82.34 19.63 5.93
CA GLY A 821 -81.13 19.39 5.13
C GLY A 821 -80.21 18.29 5.69
N SER A 822 -80.40 17.87 6.95
CA SER A 822 -79.61 16.79 7.57
C SER A 822 -79.78 15.46 6.85
N THR A 823 -78.76 14.61 6.88
CA THR A 823 -78.82 13.25 6.34
C THR A 823 -78.62 12.22 7.44
N PHE A 824 -79.21 11.03 7.28
CA PHE A 824 -79.03 9.92 8.21
C PHE A 824 -78.82 8.62 7.45
N ARG A 825 -77.68 7.96 7.68
CA ARG A 825 -77.38 6.63 7.14
C ARG A 825 -77.77 5.55 8.14
N ASN A 826 -78.75 4.74 7.77
CA ASN A 826 -79.24 3.61 8.57
C ASN A 826 -78.41 2.34 8.29
N LEU A 827 -77.62 1.93 9.27
CA LEU A 827 -76.74 0.76 9.23
C LEU A 827 -77.47 -0.59 9.28
N ASN A 828 -78.78 -0.62 9.57
CA ASN A 828 -79.55 -1.86 9.45
C ASN A 828 -79.81 -2.25 7.98
N GLY A 829 -79.69 -1.30 7.04
CA GLY A 829 -79.86 -1.52 5.60
C GLY A 829 -81.28 -1.93 5.16
N GLY A 830 -81.50 -1.93 3.85
CA GLY A 830 -82.77 -2.29 3.19
C GLY A 830 -83.05 -1.40 1.97
N ALA A 831 -83.75 -1.93 0.96
CA ALA A 831 -84.11 -1.14 -0.23
C ALA A 831 -85.07 0.00 0.17
N GLY A 832 -84.68 1.26 -0.07
CA GLY A 832 -85.44 2.42 0.35
C GLY A 832 -85.43 2.65 1.86
N ALA A 833 -84.37 2.27 2.57
CA ALA A 833 -84.27 2.38 4.03
C ALA A 833 -82.89 2.85 4.52
N THR A 834 -81.93 3.01 3.62
CA THR A 834 -80.50 3.13 3.94
C THR A 834 -80.08 4.59 4.10
N PHE A 835 -80.62 5.49 3.30
CA PHE A 835 -80.30 6.92 3.38
C PHE A 835 -81.56 7.76 3.56
N TRP A 836 -81.55 8.61 4.56
CA TRP A 836 -82.66 9.49 4.91
C TRP A 836 -82.19 10.94 4.84
N VAL A 837 -83.08 11.83 4.41
CA VAL A 837 -82.86 13.28 4.38
C VAL A 837 -83.97 13.95 5.19
N LYS A 838 -83.60 14.89 6.04
CA LYS A 838 -84.52 15.71 6.81
C LYS A 838 -85.04 16.82 5.94
N LEU A 839 -86.34 16.83 5.61
CA LEU A 839 -86.88 17.85 4.70
C LEU A 839 -87.40 19.10 5.42
N ALA A 840 -87.88 18.97 6.66
CA ALA A 840 -88.49 20.06 7.42
C ALA A 840 -88.43 19.83 8.94
N ASN A 841 -88.60 20.90 9.72
CA ASN A 841 -88.55 20.97 11.19
C ASN A 841 -87.23 20.49 11.84
N THR A 842 -87.01 20.88 13.09
CA THR A 842 -85.81 20.51 13.88
C THR A 842 -86.05 19.36 14.87
N ASP A 843 -87.32 18.95 15.07
CA ASP A 843 -87.72 17.82 15.92
C ASP A 843 -87.40 16.46 15.26
N SER A 844 -87.95 15.33 15.73
CA SER A 844 -87.66 14.01 15.16
C SER A 844 -88.52 13.59 13.96
N THR A 845 -89.46 14.42 13.50
CA THR A 845 -90.41 14.10 12.41
C THR A 845 -89.84 14.39 11.02
N ASN A 846 -90.57 14.21 9.91
CA ASN A 846 -90.16 14.67 8.56
C ASN A 846 -88.79 14.20 8.01
N TRP A 847 -88.32 13.04 8.46
CA TRP A 847 -87.27 12.31 7.76
C TRP A 847 -87.87 11.57 6.57
N VAL A 848 -87.30 11.76 5.39
CA VAL A 848 -87.73 11.10 4.16
C VAL A 848 -86.62 10.21 3.66
N VAL A 849 -86.98 8.98 3.34
CA VAL A 849 -86.02 8.03 2.78
C VAL A 849 -85.80 8.32 1.32
N VAL A 850 -84.53 8.33 0.90
CA VAL A 850 -84.12 8.69 -0.45
C VAL A 850 -83.34 7.57 -1.14
N ALA A 851 -82.83 6.57 -0.40
CA ALA A 851 -82.19 5.38 -0.96
C ALA A 851 -82.31 4.14 -0.05
#